data_AF-A0A257AGE9-F1
#
_entry.id   AF-A0A257AGE9-F1
#
_cell.length_a   1.000
_cell.length_b   1.000
_cell.length_c   1.000
_cell.angle_alpha   90.00
_cell.angle_beta   90.00
_cell.angle_gamma   90.00
#
_symmetry.space_group_name_H-M   'P 1'
#
loop_
_entity.id
_entity.type
_entity.pdbx_description
1 polymer ?
#
loop_
_entity_poly.entity_id
_entity_poly.type
_entity_poly.pdbx_seq_one_letter_code
_entity_poly.pdbx_strand_id
1 'polypeptide(L)'
;MVLENLTPGNLILYIVGVLGLVAIIGLVVREVRGSDLCMGVLPWLIRIPTLLLTINVLLLAYYFLAPDYTYIYVWEFSSRDLPFLYKISGVWAGQAGTYLLWTWFAFIVVLWVGERYRLVSGFIRKVQIVSLIIATYFVLLTIVDSPFELIYAAEPSLPRTFVPLDGSGMNQLLVNPWMVVHPPVVFIAYALAGVLFASAIVYLITRDDEWTGFVDQWARFCWLFLTLGIALGGVWAYLVLGWGGFWSWDPVETSSLIPWLTLTGFLHALSMHKSDRNKSRVAAPVLAALTFVLVVYAAMVTRSGLFNSVHAFGEAPTGTFLLVLLVASLGILSVLGLKRYLELPAHTPSHNFVNRSNIFYITVVIFVVLAFISFWGITFPVVLNLLRGVEVSITSDPKFFFNALGYPVTLVLLLVLGFCLQYQREEREKQTKILAMFALGTVIAAFFRTPDFYVLDHANPFFRAESQLYRFIGSISLVSLFPPLIYSLIGVARFSQRIKRTRKTQAKLAITGTTLIHLAVGLILIGAITSTVFTTTHQVSIPLHARGEVVEIGDGYGIKLKEIEMGRLDETQDYPGTRIATIYENPAEYDGRTANTRRNNDHCKRHALLKLHQQRHGKNIRPINFHRHKKHRRHRRDQ
;
A
#
# COMPACT_ATOMS: atom_id res chain seq x y z
N MET A 1 -29.07 11.92 17.83
CA MET A 1 -29.21 11.50 16.41
C MET A 1 -30.67 11.65 16.04
N VAL A 2 -31.00 12.62 15.19
CA VAL A 2 -32.40 12.83 14.77
C VAL A 2 -32.75 11.69 13.81
N LEU A 3 -33.78 10.91 14.12
CA LEU A 3 -34.27 9.78 13.30
C LEU A 3 -34.54 10.17 11.83
N GLU A 4 -34.68 11.46 11.55
CA GLU A 4 -34.93 12.05 10.23
C GLU A 4 -33.79 11.87 9.21
N ASN A 5 -32.55 11.58 9.64
CA ASN A 5 -31.40 11.38 8.73
C ASN A 5 -31.02 9.89 8.54
N LEU A 6 -31.87 8.96 8.99
CA LEU A 6 -31.56 7.54 8.95
C LEU A 6 -31.82 6.96 7.55
N THR A 7 -30.75 6.76 6.79
CA THR A 7 -30.81 6.13 5.46
C THR A 7 -30.85 4.60 5.57
N PRO A 8 -31.38 3.88 4.56
CA PRO A 8 -31.39 2.41 4.58
C PRO A 8 -29.99 1.81 4.77
N GLY A 9 -28.97 2.39 4.13
CA GLY A 9 -27.58 1.94 4.28
C GLY A 9 -27.03 2.14 5.69
N ASN A 10 -27.33 3.28 6.32
CA ASN A 10 -26.96 3.55 7.73
C ASN A 10 -27.67 2.60 8.70
N LEU A 11 -28.97 2.33 8.49
CA LEU A 11 -29.73 1.37 9.28
C LEU A 11 -29.10 -0.03 9.23
N ILE A 12 -28.70 -0.48 8.02
CA ILE A 12 -28.00 -1.75 7.85
C ILE A 12 -26.69 -1.78 8.67
N LEU A 13 -25.89 -0.71 8.61
CA LEU A 13 -24.64 -0.61 9.39
C LEU A 13 -24.89 -0.71 10.90
N TYR A 14 -25.92 -0.06 11.43
CA TYR A 14 -26.27 -0.16 12.85
C TYR A 14 -26.68 -1.58 13.25
N ILE A 15 -27.53 -2.23 12.43
CA ILE A 15 -27.94 -3.62 12.67
C ILE A 15 -26.72 -4.54 12.66
N VAL A 16 -25.84 -4.39 11.67
CA VAL A 16 -24.58 -5.16 11.57
C VAL A 16 -23.71 -4.94 12.81
N GLY A 17 -23.57 -3.70 13.28
CA GLY A 17 -22.82 -3.40 14.49
C GLY A 17 -23.38 -4.09 15.73
N VAL A 18 -24.71 -4.03 15.92
CA VAL A 18 -25.39 -4.72 17.04
C VAL A 18 -25.22 -6.23 16.95
N LEU A 19 -25.45 -6.83 15.78
CA LEU A 19 -25.29 -8.27 15.58
C LEU A 19 -23.83 -8.72 15.80
N GLY A 20 -22.85 -7.91 15.38
CA GLY A 20 -21.44 -8.15 15.66
C GLY A 20 -21.14 -8.19 17.16
N LEU A 21 -21.65 -7.23 17.93
CA LEU A 21 -21.51 -7.22 19.39
C LEU A 21 -22.18 -8.44 20.04
N VAL A 22 -23.38 -8.82 19.60
CA VAL A 22 -24.08 -10.01 20.09
C VAL A 22 -23.29 -11.29 19.77
N ALA A 23 -22.70 -11.39 18.58
CA ALA A 23 -21.84 -12.51 18.19
C ALA A 23 -20.61 -12.63 19.11
N ILE A 24 -19.94 -11.51 19.39
CA ILE A 24 -18.79 -11.44 20.29
C ILE A 24 -19.19 -11.91 21.69
N ILE A 25 -20.27 -11.35 22.25
CA ILE A 25 -20.78 -11.71 23.58
C ILE A 25 -21.14 -13.20 23.63
N GLY A 26 -21.85 -13.72 22.61
CA GLY A 26 -22.23 -15.13 22.53
C GLY A 26 -21.03 -16.07 22.53
N LEU A 27 -19.97 -15.75 21.76
CA LEU A 27 -18.74 -16.54 21.73
C LEU A 27 -17.96 -16.46 23.06
N VAL A 28 -17.89 -15.29 23.68
CA VAL A 28 -17.24 -15.12 24.99
C VAL A 28 -17.99 -15.89 26.07
N VAL A 29 -19.32 -15.81 26.10
CA VAL A 29 -20.16 -16.58 27.05
C VAL A 29 -19.95 -18.08 26.86
N ARG A 30 -19.89 -18.56 25.61
CA ARG A 30 -19.55 -19.96 25.31
C ARG A 30 -18.19 -20.36 25.88
N GLU A 31 -17.16 -19.53 25.69
CA GLU A 31 -15.80 -19.82 26.17
C GLU A 31 -15.67 -19.76 27.70
N VAL A 32 -16.39 -18.87 28.37
CA VAL A 32 -16.30 -18.69 29.83
C VAL A 32 -17.20 -19.67 30.59
N ARG A 33 -18.44 -19.89 30.12
CA ARG A 33 -19.46 -20.69 30.83
C ARG A 33 -19.61 -22.11 30.32
N GLY A 34 -19.04 -22.45 29.15
CA GLY A 34 -19.21 -23.77 28.54
C GLY A 34 -20.65 -24.08 28.09
N SER A 35 -21.54 -23.09 28.02
CA SER A 35 -22.94 -23.31 27.64
C SER A 35 -23.11 -23.50 26.14
N ASP A 36 -23.73 -24.59 25.70
CA ASP A 36 -24.03 -24.86 24.27
C ASP A 36 -25.24 -24.10 23.72
N LEU A 37 -25.96 -23.37 24.59
CA LEU A 37 -27.26 -22.74 24.29
C LEU A 37 -27.26 -21.86 23.03
N CYS A 38 -26.11 -21.31 22.64
CA CYS A 38 -25.97 -20.39 21.51
C CYS A 38 -25.26 -21.00 20.29
N MET A 39 -24.78 -22.25 20.32
CA MET A 39 -23.94 -22.81 19.25
C MET A 39 -24.66 -22.94 17.90
N GLY A 40 -25.99 -23.15 17.90
CA GLY A 40 -26.79 -23.15 16.68
C GLY A 40 -27.00 -21.75 16.08
N VAL A 41 -27.00 -20.70 16.92
CA VAL A 41 -27.28 -19.30 16.53
C VAL A 41 -26.00 -18.58 16.10
N LEU A 42 -24.85 -18.93 16.68
CA LEU A 42 -23.57 -18.27 16.44
C LEU A 42 -23.16 -18.17 14.95
N PRO A 43 -23.27 -19.23 14.12
CA PRO A 43 -22.99 -19.10 12.68
C PRO A 43 -23.90 -18.08 11.97
N TRP A 44 -25.18 -18.00 12.37
CA TRP A 44 -26.13 -17.04 11.80
C TRP A 44 -25.80 -15.60 12.18
N LEU A 45 -25.26 -15.38 13.38
CA LEU A 45 -24.77 -14.07 13.80
C LEU A 45 -23.53 -13.59 13.02
N ILE A 46 -22.93 -14.44 12.18
CA ILE A 46 -21.85 -14.05 11.25
C ILE A 46 -22.39 -13.99 9.81
N ARG A 47 -23.21 -14.97 9.40
CA ARG A 47 -23.81 -15.04 8.06
C ARG A 47 -24.72 -13.85 7.76
N ILE A 48 -25.62 -13.50 8.70
CA ILE A 48 -26.59 -12.42 8.50
C ILE A 48 -25.88 -11.06 8.33
N PRO A 49 -24.96 -10.63 9.22
CA PRO A 49 -24.21 -9.40 9.00
C PRO A 49 -23.42 -9.37 7.68
N THR A 50 -22.82 -10.50 7.28
CA THR A 50 -22.08 -10.59 6.01
C THR A 50 -23.01 -10.40 4.81
N LEU A 51 -24.21 -11.01 4.83
CA LEU A 51 -25.23 -10.81 3.81
C LEU A 51 -25.72 -9.36 3.79
N LEU A 52 -26.00 -8.78 4.95
CA LEU A 52 -26.42 -7.40 5.09
C LEU A 52 -25.37 -6.41 4.53
N LEU A 53 -24.09 -6.61 4.83
CA LEU A 53 -23.01 -5.81 4.25
C LEU A 53 -22.89 -5.99 2.73
N THR A 54 -23.15 -7.20 2.22
CA THR A 54 -23.19 -7.45 0.78
C THR A 54 -24.32 -6.66 0.13
N ILE A 55 -25.51 -6.68 0.73
CA ILE A 55 -26.64 -5.84 0.31
C ILE A 55 -26.27 -4.36 0.37
N ASN A 56 -25.53 -3.94 1.41
CA ASN A 56 -25.13 -2.53 1.57
C ASN A 56 -24.15 -2.05 0.49
N VAL A 57 -23.16 -2.88 0.12
CA VAL A 57 -22.25 -2.60 -1.00
C VAL A 57 -23.03 -2.52 -2.33
N LEU A 58 -23.97 -3.45 -2.56
CA LEU A 58 -24.82 -3.44 -3.75
C LEU A 58 -25.75 -2.22 -3.78
N LEU A 59 -26.25 -1.78 -2.63
CA LEU A 59 -27.08 -0.57 -2.50
C LEU A 59 -26.28 0.68 -2.87
N LEU A 60 -25.04 0.81 -2.38
CA LEU A 60 -24.17 1.92 -2.77
C LEU A 60 -23.87 1.87 -4.27
N ALA A 61 -23.55 0.69 -4.82
CA ALA A 61 -23.34 0.52 -6.25
C ALA A 61 -24.57 0.92 -7.07
N TYR A 62 -25.77 0.59 -6.60
CA TYR A 62 -27.02 1.04 -7.21
C TYR A 62 -27.11 2.56 -7.25
N TYR A 63 -26.78 3.27 -6.16
CA TYR A 63 -26.81 4.75 -6.15
C TYR A 63 -25.82 5.37 -7.14
N PHE A 64 -24.64 4.77 -7.34
CA PHE A 64 -23.70 5.22 -8.38
C PHE A 64 -24.22 4.97 -9.81
N LEU A 65 -24.87 3.83 -10.04
CA LEU A 65 -25.39 3.44 -11.36
C LEU A 65 -26.70 4.16 -11.73
N ALA A 66 -27.52 4.49 -10.74
CA ALA A 66 -28.79 5.23 -10.87
C ALA A 66 -28.63 6.77 -10.74
N PRO A 67 -27.41 7.28 -10.95
CA PRO A 67 -26.87 8.54 -10.39
C PRO A 67 -27.74 9.26 -9.32
N ASP A 68 -27.86 8.67 -8.13
CA ASP A 68 -28.59 9.29 -7.02
C ASP A 68 -27.70 10.26 -6.23
N TYR A 69 -27.74 11.55 -6.61
CA TYR A 69 -26.96 12.63 -6.00
C TYR A 69 -27.53 13.14 -4.66
N THR A 70 -28.54 12.46 -4.10
CA THR A 70 -29.02 12.77 -2.75
C THR A 70 -27.93 12.47 -1.70
N TYR A 71 -27.04 11.52 -2.00
CA TYR A 71 -25.92 11.13 -1.15
C TYR A 71 -24.66 11.91 -1.53
N ILE A 72 -24.02 12.54 -0.54
CA ILE A 72 -22.84 13.39 -0.77
C ILE A 72 -21.72 12.61 -1.44
N TYR A 73 -21.47 11.38 -0.99
CA TYR A 73 -20.43 10.53 -1.54
C TYR A 73 -20.66 10.18 -3.02
N VAL A 74 -21.91 9.96 -3.44
CA VAL A 74 -22.23 9.69 -4.86
C VAL A 74 -22.07 10.95 -5.70
N TRP A 75 -22.46 12.11 -5.14
CA TRP A 75 -22.27 13.41 -5.78
C TRP A 75 -20.78 13.73 -5.99
N GLU A 76 -19.93 13.46 -5.00
CA GLU A 76 -18.49 13.76 -5.05
C GLU A 76 -17.71 12.90 -6.06
N PHE A 77 -18.10 11.63 -6.23
CA PHE A 77 -17.32 10.63 -6.96
C PHE A 77 -18.00 10.09 -8.24
N SER A 78 -19.11 10.69 -8.67
CA SER A 78 -19.83 10.28 -9.88
C SER A 78 -20.26 11.49 -10.71
N SER A 79 -20.58 11.25 -11.98
CA SER A 79 -21.20 12.21 -12.89
C SER A 79 -21.99 11.47 -13.96
N ARG A 80 -22.90 12.15 -14.66
CA ARG A 80 -23.74 11.52 -15.69
C ARG A 80 -22.91 10.93 -16.83
N ASP A 81 -21.87 11.63 -17.23
CA ASP A 81 -20.93 11.29 -18.31
C ASP A 81 -19.85 10.28 -17.92
N LEU A 82 -19.78 9.89 -16.64
CA LEU A 82 -18.81 8.90 -16.18
C LEU A 82 -19.10 7.52 -16.80
N PRO A 83 -18.11 6.85 -17.43
CA PRO A 83 -18.29 5.52 -17.99
C PRO A 83 -18.71 4.49 -16.93
N PHE A 84 -19.42 3.45 -17.36
CA PHE A 84 -20.02 2.44 -16.49
C PHE A 84 -19.04 1.82 -15.48
N LEU A 85 -17.84 1.44 -15.94
CA LEU A 85 -16.82 0.83 -15.06
C LEU A 85 -16.39 1.77 -13.92
N TYR A 86 -16.32 3.06 -14.19
CA TYR A 86 -15.92 4.06 -13.20
C TYR A 86 -17.06 4.45 -12.26
N LYS A 87 -18.31 4.34 -12.70
CA LYS A 87 -19.47 4.40 -11.80
C LYS A 87 -19.44 3.24 -10.79
N ILE A 88 -19.09 2.02 -11.24
CA ILE A 88 -18.89 0.89 -10.32
C ILE A 88 -17.73 1.17 -9.36
N SER A 89 -16.56 1.58 -9.85
CA SER A 89 -15.42 1.85 -8.96
C SER A 89 -15.60 3.06 -8.05
N GLY A 90 -16.59 3.93 -8.34
CA GLY A 90 -17.05 5.00 -7.45
C GLY A 90 -17.40 4.51 -6.04
N VAL A 91 -17.89 3.27 -5.91
CA VAL A 91 -18.18 2.60 -4.64
C VAL A 91 -16.98 2.61 -3.68
N TRP A 92 -15.75 2.63 -4.19
CA TRP A 92 -14.52 2.66 -3.40
C TRP A 92 -13.55 3.76 -3.84
N ALA A 93 -14.06 4.84 -4.45
CA ALA A 93 -13.25 5.96 -4.93
C ALA A 93 -12.78 6.93 -3.85
N GLY A 94 -13.52 7.04 -2.77
CA GLY A 94 -13.17 7.85 -1.62
C GLY A 94 -13.13 7.04 -0.33
N GLN A 95 -12.85 7.75 0.76
CA GLN A 95 -12.58 7.15 2.06
C GLN A 95 -13.77 6.35 2.60
N ALA A 96 -14.97 6.94 2.64
CA ALA A 96 -16.18 6.32 3.17
C ALA A 96 -16.52 4.99 2.47
N GLY A 97 -16.42 4.96 1.14
CA GLY A 97 -16.62 3.75 0.34
C GLY A 97 -15.56 2.68 0.62
N THR A 98 -14.30 3.07 0.80
CA THR A 98 -13.25 2.11 1.16
C THR A 98 -13.40 1.51 2.57
N TYR A 99 -13.98 2.23 3.53
CA TYR A 99 -14.32 1.65 4.84
C TYR A 99 -15.43 0.61 4.74
N LEU A 100 -16.47 0.88 3.94
CA LEU A 100 -17.50 -0.12 3.65
C LEU A 100 -16.90 -1.36 2.98
N LEU A 101 -16.00 -1.17 2.01
CA LEU A 101 -15.28 -2.25 1.33
C LEU A 101 -14.42 -3.08 2.31
N TRP A 102 -13.66 -2.41 3.18
CA TRP A 102 -12.84 -3.08 4.19
C TRP A 102 -13.70 -3.88 5.16
N THR A 103 -14.76 -3.28 5.68
CA THR A 103 -15.71 -3.93 6.59
C THR A 103 -16.34 -5.16 5.94
N TRP A 104 -16.77 -5.05 4.68
CA TRP A 104 -17.34 -6.15 3.93
C TRP A 104 -16.35 -7.31 3.77
N PHE A 105 -15.11 -7.05 3.34
CA PHE A 105 -14.10 -8.10 3.24
C PHE A 105 -13.69 -8.68 4.60
N ALA A 106 -13.67 -7.88 5.67
CA ALA A 106 -13.41 -8.36 7.02
C ALA A 106 -14.48 -9.38 7.44
N PHE A 107 -15.77 -9.09 7.23
CA PHE A 107 -16.86 -10.03 7.51
C PHE A 107 -16.84 -11.26 6.60
N ILE A 108 -16.50 -11.13 5.32
CA ILE A 108 -16.31 -12.28 4.41
C ILE A 108 -15.21 -13.20 4.94
N VAL A 109 -14.07 -12.65 5.37
CA VAL A 109 -12.95 -13.43 5.89
C VAL A 109 -13.33 -14.09 7.24
N VAL A 110 -14.04 -13.38 8.12
CA VAL A 110 -14.58 -13.93 9.38
C VAL A 110 -15.54 -15.09 9.08
N LEU A 111 -16.47 -14.92 8.14
CA LEU A 111 -17.38 -15.97 7.69
C LEU A 111 -16.59 -17.15 7.11
N TRP A 112 -15.58 -16.90 6.29
CA TRP A 112 -14.77 -17.95 5.67
C TRP A 112 -14.06 -18.80 6.73
N VAL A 113 -13.47 -18.18 7.76
CA VAL A 113 -12.92 -18.91 8.91
C VAL A 113 -14.03 -19.70 9.62
N GLY A 114 -15.20 -19.11 9.83
CA GLY A 114 -16.32 -19.72 10.54
C GLY A 114 -16.83 -20.98 9.84
N GLU A 115 -17.02 -20.93 8.53
CA GLU A 115 -17.50 -22.06 7.71
C GLU A 115 -16.44 -23.14 7.53
N ARG A 116 -15.17 -22.74 7.34
CA ARG A 116 -14.07 -23.69 7.11
C ARG A 116 -13.78 -24.55 8.34
N TYR A 117 -13.79 -23.93 9.53
CA TYR A 117 -13.37 -24.59 10.77
C TYR A 117 -14.55 -24.91 11.72
N ARG A 118 -15.78 -24.47 11.37
CA ARG A 118 -17.04 -24.78 12.05
C ARG A 118 -17.04 -24.55 13.56
N LEU A 119 -16.22 -23.61 14.05
CA LEU A 119 -16.08 -23.25 15.47
C LEU A 119 -15.79 -24.45 16.40
N VAL A 120 -15.19 -25.52 15.87
CA VAL A 120 -15.04 -26.80 16.58
C VAL A 120 -14.07 -26.67 17.75
N SER A 121 -12.90 -26.08 17.52
CA SER A 121 -11.88 -25.94 18.55
C SER A 121 -11.99 -24.63 19.33
N GLY A 122 -11.50 -24.65 20.57
CA GLY A 122 -11.41 -23.45 21.40
C GLY A 122 -10.45 -22.40 20.84
N PHE A 123 -9.41 -22.82 20.11
CA PHE A 123 -8.53 -21.91 19.38
C PHE A 123 -9.32 -21.12 18.33
N ILE A 124 -10.07 -21.80 17.45
CA ILE A 124 -10.84 -21.17 16.39
C ILE A 124 -11.90 -20.21 16.93
N ARG A 125 -12.59 -20.59 18.02
CA ARG A 125 -13.58 -19.69 18.66
C ARG A 125 -12.93 -18.42 19.21
N LYS A 126 -11.75 -18.50 19.82
CA LYS A 126 -11.00 -17.32 20.27
C LYS A 126 -10.50 -16.47 19.10
N VAL A 127 -10.05 -17.08 18.00
CA VAL A 127 -9.67 -16.36 16.77
C VAL A 127 -10.86 -15.60 16.20
N GLN A 128 -12.03 -16.22 16.20
CA GLN A 128 -13.29 -15.62 15.78
C GLN A 128 -13.68 -14.42 16.65
N ILE A 129 -13.55 -14.53 17.98
CA ILE A 129 -13.80 -13.41 18.90
C ILE A 129 -12.95 -12.19 18.52
N VAL A 130 -11.63 -12.36 18.40
CA VAL A 130 -10.72 -11.26 18.08
C VAL A 130 -10.96 -10.71 16.67
N SER A 131 -11.25 -11.59 15.69
CA SER A 131 -11.54 -11.17 14.32
C SER A 131 -12.84 -10.38 14.22
N LEU A 132 -13.89 -10.77 14.96
CA LEU A 132 -15.15 -10.05 15.05
C LEU A 132 -15.00 -8.71 15.77
N ILE A 133 -14.16 -8.62 16.81
CA ILE A 133 -13.84 -7.34 17.46
C ILE A 133 -13.26 -6.36 16.43
N ILE A 134 -12.28 -6.81 15.64
CA ILE A 134 -11.66 -6.01 14.58
C ILE A 134 -12.69 -5.64 13.50
N ALA A 135 -13.45 -6.61 13.00
CA ALA A 135 -14.45 -6.36 11.96
C ALA A 135 -15.55 -5.39 12.44
N THR A 136 -16.03 -5.53 13.68
CA THR A 136 -17.02 -4.63 14.29
C THR A 136 -16.43 -3.24 14.52
N TYR A 137 -15.14 -3.12 14.81
CA TYR A 137 -14.46 -1.83 14.86
C TYR A 137 -14.45 -1.12 13.49
N PHE A 138 -14.27 -1.87 12.38
CA PHE A 138 -14.40 -1.28 11.04
C PHE A 138 -15.84 -0.90 10.68
N VAL A 139 -16.85 -1.59 11.22
CA VAL A 139 -18.25 -1.13 11.14
C VAL A 139 -18.40 0.23 11.81
N LEU A 140 -17.81 0.42 13.00
CA LEU A 140 -17.82 1.72 13.69
C LEU A 140 -17.16 2.81 12.82
N LEU A 141 -16.01 2.53 12.21
CA LEU A 141 -15.35 3.48 11.29
C LEU A 141 -16.25 3.83 10.10
N THR A 142 -16.93 2.84 9.52
CA THR A 142 -17.87 3.04 8.40
C THR A 142 -19.11 3.82 8.83
N ILE A 143 -19.53 3.72 10.09
CA ILE A 143 -20.62 4.53 10.64
C ILE A 143 -20.18 5.99 10.83
N VAL A 144 -18.95 6.20 11.29
CA VAL A 144 -18.39 7.55 11.51
C VAL A 144 -18.17 8.29 10.19
N ASP A 145 -17.71 7.58 9.16
CA ASP A 145 -17.49 8.10 7.81
C ASP A 145 -18.34 7.31 6.81
N SER A 146 -19.65 7.61 6.82
CA SER A 146 -20.63 6.81 6.08
C SER A 146 -20.80 7.26 4.64
N PRO A 147 -20.72 6.34 3.65
CA PRO A 147 -20.99 6.69 2.26
C PRO A 147 -22.49 6.92 1.98
N PHE A 148 -23.35 6.74 2.99
CA PHE A 148 -24.79 6.95 2.91
C PHE A 148 -25.24 8.25 3.59
N GLU A 149 -24.32 9.18 3.81
CA GLU A 149 -24.65 10.52 4.30
C GLU A 149 -25.37 11.33 3.22
N LEU A 150 -26.46 11.99 3.62
CA LEU A 150 -27.28 12.83 2.74
C LEU A 150 -26.61 14.20 2.58
N ILE A 151 -26.70 14.78 1.38
CA ILE A 151 -26.01 16.04 1.07
C ILE A 151 -26.41 17.20 1.99
N TYR A 152 -27.68 17.30 2.39
CA TYR A 152 -28.15 18.33 3.32
C TYR A 152 -27.72 18.08 4.78
N ALA A 153 -27.35 16.84 5.12
CA ALA A 153 -26.83 16.51 6.45
C ALA A 153 -25.36 16.94 6.57
N ALA A 154 -24.59 16.72 5.51
CA ALA A 154 -23.20 17.16 5.40
C ALA A 154 -23.07 18.68 5.21
N GLU A 155 -24.01 19.30 4.49
CA GLU A 155 -24.04 20.75 4.27
C GLU A 155 -25.39 21.35 4.75
N PRO A 156 -25.51 21.67 6.06
CA PRO A 156 -26.76 22.15 6.67
C PRO A 156 -27.28 23.48 6.10
N SER A 157 -26.47 24.20 5.32
CA SER A 157 -26.88 25.41 4.63
C SER A 157 -27.83 25.15 3.45
N LEU A 158 -27.88 23.92 2.95
CA LEU A 158 -28.72 23.53 1.82
C LEU A 158 -30.13 23.14 2.27
N PRO A 159 -31.17 23.44 1.47
CA PRO A 159 -32.53 22.93 1.71
C PRO A 159 -32.56 21.39 1.70
N ARG A 160 -33.42 20.78 2.53
CA ARG A 160 -33.59 19.31 2.57
C ARG A 160 -34.05 18.69 1.24
N THR A 161 -34.70 19.48 0.39
CA THR A 161 -35.16 19.06 -0.94
C THR A 161 -34.11 19.26 -2.03
N PHE A 162 -32.92 19.78 -1.68
CA PHE A 162 -31.88 20.05 -2.65
C PHE A 162 -31.19 18.75 -3.07
N VAL A 163 -31.25 18.45 -4.36
CA VAL A 163 -30.48 17.39 -5.01
C VAL A 163 -29.80 18.01 -6.24
N PRO A 164 -28.46 17.92 -6.36
CA PRO A 164 -27.75 18.39 -7.54
C PRO A 164 -28.25 17.72 -8.83
N LEU A 165 -28.25 18.47 -9.94
CA LEU A 165 -28.63 17.92 -11.25
C LEU A 165 -27.60 16.92 -11.79
N ASP A 166 -26.33 17.11 -11.43
CA ASP A 166 -25.20 16.27 -11.80
C ASP A 166 -24.19 16.22 -10.63
N GLY A 167 -23.33 15.20 -10.65
CA GLY A 167 -22.24 15.04 -9.69
C GLY A 167 -20.99 15.83 -10.11
N SER A 168 -20.06 16.02 -9.17
CA SER A 168 -18.79 16.70 -9.44
C SER A 168 -17.86 15.90 -10.35
N GLY A 169 -18.12 14.61 -10.51
CA GLY A 169 -17.26 13.68 -11.23
C GLY A 169 -16.09 13.20 -10.38
N MET A 170 -15.58 12.02 -10.73
CA MET A 170 -14.41 11.44 -10.07
C MET A 170 -13.15 12.25 -10.42
N ASN A 171 -12.20 12.34 -9.47
CA ASN A 171 -10.88 12.89 -9.75
C ASN A 171 -10.26 12.19 -10.98
N GLN A 172 -9.74 12.96 -11.93
CA GLN A 172 -9.20 12.44 -13.19
C GLN A 172 -8.05 11.45 -13.00
N LEU A 173 -7.26 11.58 -11.92
CA LEU A 173 -6.21 10.61 -11.58
C LEU A 173 -6.76 9.21 -11.27
N LEU A 174 -8.03 9.12 -10.88
CA LEU A 174 -8.73 7.87 -10.57
C LEU A 174 -9.45 7.27 -11.78
N VAL A 175 -9.58 7.98 -12.90
CA VAL A 175 -10.23 7.48 -14.12
C VAL A 175 -9.25 6.61 -14.90
N ASN A 176 -8.91 5.45 -14.33
CA ASN A 176 -7.95 4.50 -14.89
C ASN A 176 -8.39 3.06 -14.60
N PRO A 177 -8.21 2.08 -15.53
CA PRO A 177 -8.61 0.69 -15.29
C PRO A 177 -8.08 0.09 -13.98
N TRP A 178 -6.91 0.52 -13.50
CA TRP A 178 -6.34 0.04 -12.25
C TRP A 178 -7.13 0.47 -11.01
N MET A 179 -7.84 1.60 -11.06
CA MET A 179 -8.74 2.03 -9.98
C MET A 179 -9.88 1.03 -9.72
N VAL A 180 -10.29 0.27 -10.74
CA VAL A 180 -11.32 -0.76 -10.61
C VAL A 180 -10.81 -1.98 -9.85
N VAL A 181 -9.53 -2.32 -9.98
CA VAL A 181 -8.98 -3.60 -9.52
C VAL A 181 -8.11 -3.46 -8.27
N HIS A 182 -7.29 -2.41 -8.20
CA HIS A 182 -6.29 -2.25 -7.16
C HIS A 182 -6.89 -2.11 -5.74
N PRO A 183 -7.86 -1.20 -5.47
CA PRO A 183 -8.40 -1.05 -4.12
C PRO A 183 -9.04 -2.34 -3.58
N PRO A 184 -9.92 -3.07 -4.31
CA PRO A 184 -10.43 -4.36 -3.85
C PRO A 184 -9.35 -5.37 -3.46
N VAL A 185 -8.26 -5.47 -4.24
CA VAL A 185 -7.12 -6.35 -3.95
C VAL A 185 -6.44 -5.98 -2.63
N VAL A 186 -6.20 -4.69 -2.40
CA VAL A 186 -5.57 -4.19 -1.16
C VAL A 186 -6.46 -4.47 0.05
N PHE A 187 -7.77 -4.23 -0.05
CA PHE A 187 -8.68 -4.46 1.09
C PHE A 187 -8.91 -5.93 1.41
N ILE A 188 -8.78 -6.84 0.43
CA ILE A 188 -8.72 -8.28 0.71
C ILE A 188 -7.47 -8.60 1.55
N ALA A 189 -6.30 -8.07 1.18
CA ALA A 189 -5.08 -8.25 1.97
C ALA A 189 -5.22 -7.72 3.41
N TYR A 190 -5.83 -6.54 3.57
CA TYR A 190 -6.01 -5.91 4.87
C TYR A 190 -6.98 -6.69 5.76
N ALA A 191 -8.05 -7.24 5.19
CA ALA A 191 -8.97 -8.14 5.89
C ALA A 191 -8.27 -9.44 6.35
N LEU A 192 -7.45 -10.04 5.47
CA LEU A 192 -6.67 -11.24 5.81
C LEU A 192 -5.65 -10.98 6.92
N ALA A 193 -5.00 -9.81 6.94
CA ALA A 193 -4.08 -9.42 7.99
C ALA A 193 -4.77 -9.38 9.37
N GLY A 194 -6.04 -8.97 9.44
CA GLY A 194 -6.83 -9.00 10.68
C GLY A 194 -6.95 -10.40 11.29
N VAL A 195 -7.13 -11.44 10.47
CA VAL A 195 -7.14 -12.83 10.94
C VAL A 195 -5.75 -13.31 11.37
N LEU A 196 -4.69 -12.86 10.70
CA LEU A 196 -3.32 -13.16 11.13
C LEU A 196 -3.07 -12.61 12.54
N PHE A 197 -3.46 -11.35 12.78
CA PHE A 197 -3.40 -10.74 14.11
C PHE A 197 -4.21 -11.53 15.13
N ALA A 198 -5.48 -11.81 14.84
CA ALA A 198 -6.34 -12.58 15.73
C ALA A 198 -5.71 -13.92 16.12
N SER A 199 -5.21 -14.68 15.14
CA SER A 199 -4.56 -15.97 15.37
C SER A 199 -3.28 -15.87 16.19
N ALA A 200 -2.47 -14.83 15.97
CA ALA A 200 -1.23 -14.61 16.67
C ALA A 200 -1.46 -14.18 18.13
N ILE A 201 -2.42 -13.29 18.38
CA ILE A 201 -2.82 -12.91 19.75
C ILE A 201 -3.32 -14.12 20.52
N VAL A 202 -4.18 -14.95 19.91
CA VAL A 202 -4.66 -16.18 20.54
C VAL A 202 -3.50 -17.11 20.85
N TYR A 203 -2.56 -17.33 19.92
CA TYR A 203 -1.38 -18.16 20.17
C TYR A 203 -0.51 -17.63 21.31
N LEU A 204 -0.27 -16.31 21.37
CA LEU A 204 0.52 -15.70 22.45
C LEU A 204 -0.13 -15.88 23.82
N ILE A 205 -1.46 -15.97 23.88
CA ILE A 205 -2.22 -16.21 25.12
C ILE A 205 -2.27 -17.71 25.48
N THR A 206 -2.66 -18.56 24.53
CA THR A 206 -3.01 -19.97 24.79
C THR A 206 -1.88 -20.95 24.56
N ARG A 207 -0.91 -20.59 23.72
CA ARG A 207 0.17 -21.48 23.23
C ARG A 207 -0.37 -22.70 22.46
N ASP A 208 -1.56 -22.58 21.89
CA ASP A 208 -2.22 -23.68 21.19
C ASP A 208 -1.51 -23.99 19.87
N ASP A 209 -1.09 -25.25 19.71
CA ASP A 209 -0.32 -25.72 18.55
C ASP A 209 -1.14 -25.73 17.24
N GLU A 210 -2.48 -25.66 17.32
CA GLU A 210 -3.35 -25.52 16.13
C GLU A 210 -2.99 -24.28 15.30
N TRP A 211 -2.43 -23.24 15.94
CA TRP A 211 -2.01 -22.00 15.30
C TRP A 211 -1.12 -22.23 14.07
N THR A 212 -0.14 -23.14 14.15
CA THR A 212 0.83 -23.35 13.07
C THR A 212 0.17 -23.87 11.79
N GLY A 213 -0.81 -24.76 11.93
CA GLY A 213 -1.58 -25.31 10.82
C GLY A 213 -2.57 -24.29 10.26
N PHE A 214 -3.19 -23.50 11.15
CA PHE A 214 -4.08 -22.42 10.77
C PHE A 214 -3.34 -21.33 9.96
N VAL A 215 -2.33 -20.71 10.56
CA VAL A 215 -1.73 -19.45 10.07
C VAL A 215 -1.01 -19.60 8.72
N ASP A 216 -0.50 -20.80 8.39
CA ASP A 216 0.29 -21.02 7.17
C ASP A 216 -0.46 -20.69 5.89
N GLN A 217 -1.72 -21.09 5.78
CA GLN A 217 -2.51 -20.85 4.58
C GLN A 217 -2.94 -19.38 4.50
N TRP A 218 -3.43 -18.82 5.61
CA TRP A 218 -3.86 -17.42 5.70
C TRP A 218 -2.72 -16.45 5.40
N ALA A 219 -1.50 -16.74 5.87
CA ALA A 219 -0.34 -15.90 5.66
C ALA A 219 0.08 -15.83 4.19
N ARG A 220 0.00 -16.96 3.47
CA ARG A 220 0.31 -17.02 2.04
C ARG A 220 -0.73 -16.27 1.20
N PHE A 221 -2.00 -16.37 1.56
CA PHE A 221 -3.05 -15.56 0.91
C PHE A 221 -2.84 -14.08 1.16
N CYS A 222 -2.62 -13.67 2.41
CA CYS A 222 -2.34 -12.27 2.74
C CYS A 222 -1.12 -11.75 1.97
N TRP A 223 -0.05 -12.54 1.90
CA TRP A 223 1.17 -12.19 1.16
C TRP A 223 0.93 -12.07 -0.34
N LEU A 224 0.13 -12.96 -0.94
CA LEU A 224 -0.25 -12.89 -2.34
C LEU A 224 -1.01 -11.59 -2.65
N PHE A 225 -2.04 -11.25 -1.86
CA PHE A 225 -2.83 -10.05 -2.10
C PHE A 225 -2.06 -8.76 -1.79
N LEU A 226 -1.17 -8.74 -0.78
CA LEU A 226 -0.26 -7.59 -0.58
C LEU A 226 0.70 -7.42 -1.75
N THR A 227 1.28 -8.51 -2.24
CA THR A 227 2.18 -8.47 -3.41
C THR A 227 1.46 -7.97 -4.66
N LEU A 228 0.23 -8.46 -4.90
CA LEU A 228 -0.60 -8.01 -6.01
C LEU A 228 -1.00 -6.54 -5.84
N GLY A 229 -1.36 -6.12 -4.62
CA GLY A 229 -1.68 -4.72 -4.30
C GLY A 229 -0.53 -3.79 -4.65
N ILE A 230 0.69 -4.10 -4.18
CA ILE A 230 1.90 -3.31 -4.49
C ILE A 230 2.18 -3.30 -6.00
N ALA A 231 2.11 -4.45 -6.67
CA ALA A 231 2.37 -4.53 -8.10
C ALA A 231 1.37 -3.72 -8.94
N LEU A 232 0.07 -3.87 -8.67
CA LEU A 232 -0.98 -3.12 -9.35
C LEU A 232 -0.89 -1.62 -9.06
N GLY A 233 -0.60 -1.26 -7.80
CA GLY A 233 -0.42 0.13 -7.39
C GLY A 233 0.77 0.77 -8.08
N GLY A 234 1.90 0.07 -8.17
CA GLY A 234 3.09 0.55 -8.88
C GLY A 234 2.85 0.78 -10.38
N VAL A 235 2.12 -0.13 -11.05
CA VAL A 235 1.74 0.07 -12.46
C VAL A 235 0.80 1.26 -12.62
N TRP A 236 -0.17 1.42 -11.70
CA TRP A 236 -1.11 2.54 -11.73
C TRP A 236 -0.41 3.88 -11.52
N ALA A 237 0.44 3.98 -10.49
CA ALA A 237 1.24 5.17 -10.20
C ALA A 237 2.16 5.52 -11.38
N TYR A 238 2.82 4.53 -11.99
CA TYR A 238 3.66 4.74 -13.17
C TYR A 238 2.89 5.39 -14.32
N LEU A 239 1.66 4.92 -14.60
CA LEU A 239 0.85 5.43 -15.71
C LEU A 239 0.25 6.80 -15.45
N VAL A 240 -0.19 7.07 -14.22
CA VAL A 240 -0.94 8.30 -13.89
C VAL A 240 -0.02 9.43 -13.46
N LEU A 241 1.04 9.13 -12.71
CA LEU A 241 1.94 10.14 -12.16
C LEU A 241 3.15 10.38 -13.06
N GLY A 242 3.59 9.38 -13.83
CA GLY A 242 4.61 9.56 -14.87
C GLY A 242 5.99 10.00 -14.35
N TRP A 243 6.38 9.64 -13.11
CA TRP A 243 7.62 10.11 -12.44
C TRP A 243 8.93 9.60 -13.03
N GLY A 244 8.97 9.25 -14.32
CA GLY A 244 10.18 8.78 -15.00
C GLY A 244 10.80 7.52 -14.39
N GLY A 245 10.07 6.78 -13.54
CA GLY A 245 10.59 5.63 -12.80
C GLY A 245 9.48 4.78 -12.17
N PHE A 246 9.86 3.56 -11.75
CA PHE A 246 8.93 2.53 -11.27
C PHE A 246 8.50 2.67 -9.81
N TRP A 247 9.22 3.45 -9.01
CA TRP A 247 8.99 3.62 -7.57
C TRP A 247 9.50 4.98 -7.10
N SER A 248 8.74 5.62 -6.23
CA SER A 248 9.01 7.01 -5.86
C SER A 248 9.37 7.27 -4.41
N TRP A 249 9.17 6.28 -3.55
CA TRP A 249 9.28 6.44 -2.10
C TRP A 249 8.31 7.47 -1.49
N ASP A 250 7.21 7.76 -2.18
CA ASP A 250 6.08 8.48 -1.60
C ASP A 250 5.59 7.78 -0.30
N PRO A 251 5.07 8.51 0.71
CA PRO A 251 4.67 7.91 1.96
C PRO A 251 3.64 6.78 1.84
N VAL A 252 2.66 6.90 0.92
CA VAL A 252 1.64 5.86 0.75
C VAL A 252 2.23 4.63 0.08
N GLU A 253 3.02 4.80 -0.98
CA GLU A 253 3.78 3.69 -1.60
C GLU A 253 4.65 2.97 -0.57
N THR A 254 5.46 3.74 0.17
CA THR A 254 6.38 3.22 1.19
C THR A 254 5.63 2.53 2.32
N SER A 255 4.48 3.07 2.75
CA SER A 255 3.68 2.46 3.79
C SER A 255 3.12 1.10 3.40
N SER A 256 2.88 0.85 2.12
CA SER A 256 2.43 -0.46 1.61
C SER A 256 3.53 -1.52 1.65
N LEU A 257 4.80 -1.11 1.51
CA LEU A 257 5.97 -2.01 1.55
C LEU A 257 6.24 -2.53 2.97
N ILE A 258 6.00 -1.71 3.99
CA ILE A 258 6.29 -2.03 5.40
C ILE A 258 5.62 -3.33 5.88
N PRO A 259 4.27 -3.51 5.77
CA PRO A 259 3.61 -4.76 6.17
C PRO A 259 4.01 -5.94 5.27
N TRP A 260 4.35 -5.70 4.00
CA TRP A 260 4.85 -6.76 3.11
C TRP A 260 6.21 -7.30 3.57
N LEU A 261 7.12 -6.44 4.01
CA LEU A 261 8.42 -6.83 4.56
C LEU A 261 8.25 -7.61 5.86
N THR A 262 7.40 -7.16 6.79
CA THR A 262 7.16 -7.89 8.04
C THR A 262 6.47 -9.22 7.81
N LEU A 263 5.54 -9.30 6.86
CA LEU A 263 4.88 -10.55 6.49
C LEU A 263 5.85 -11.53 5.82
N THR A 264 6.76 -11.03 4.98
CA THR A 264 7.83 -11.84 4.40
C THR A 264 8.76 -12.37 5.48
N GLY A 265 9.15 -11.53 6.45
CA GLY A 265 9.89 -11.95 7.65
C GLY A 265 9.12 -13.00 8.47
N PHE A 266 7.80 -12.82 8.63
CA PHE A 266 6.94 -13.80 9.31
C PHE A 266 6.96 -15.16 8.60
N LEU A 267 6.80 -15.22 7.27
CA LEU A 267 6.81 -16.48 6.53
C LEU A 267 8.13 -17.26 6.72
N HIS A 268 9.26 -16.56 6.83
CA HIS A 268 10.55 -17.16 7.16
C HIS A 268 10.60 -17.65 8.61
N ALA A 269 10.14 -16.83 9.57
CA ALA A 269 10.07 -17.21 10.98
C ALA A 269 9.12 -18.41 11.21
N LEU A 270 8.01 -18.48 10.48
CA LEU A 270 7.05 -19.58 10.52
C LEU A 270 7.66 -20.87 9.97
N SER A 271 8.49 -20.80 8.93
CA SER A 271 9.23 -21.96 8.42
C SER A 271 10.14 -22.57 9.49
N MET A 272 10.82 -21.74 10.29
CA MET A 272 11.62 -22.21 11.42
C MET A 272 10.74 -22.84 12.50
N HIS A 273 9.66 -22.15 12.88
CA HIS A 273 8.73 -22.60 13.92
C HIS A 273 8.11 -23.96 13.60
N LYS A 274 7.78 -24.18 12.31
CA LYS A 274 7.29 -25.46 11.80
C LYS A 274 8.32 -26.59 11.91
N SER A 275 9.60 -26.28 11.70
CA SER A 275 10.67 -27.28 11.77
C SER A 275 11.00 -27.67 13.21
N ASP A 276 10.92 -26.72 14.13
CA ASP A 276 11.15 -26.95 15.56
C ASP A 276 10.33 -25.91 16.32
N ARG A 277 9.32 -26.40 17.05
CA ARG A 277 8.39 -25.54 17.78
C ARG A 277 9.09 -24.68 18.82
N ASN A 278 10.29 -25.04 19.29
CA ASN A 278 11.08 -24.23 20.22
C ASN A 278 11.66 -22.97 19.55
N LYS A 279 11.77 -22.95 18.22
CA LYS A 279 12.32 -21.82 17.46
C LYS A 279 11.22 -20.84 17.12
N SER A 280 11.58 -19.55 17.14
CA SER A 280 10.69 -18.45 16.75
C SER A 280 9.34 -18.41 17.46
N ARG A 281 9.23 -18.97 18.69
CA ARG A 281 7.99 -18.98 19.50
C ARG A 281 7.45 -17.59 19.84
N VAL A 282 8.31 -16.58 19.82
CA VAL A 282 7.95 -15.17 20.04
C VAL A 282 7.98 -14.43 18.71
N ALA A 283 9.08 -14.53 17.97
CA ALA A 283 9.27 -13.77 16.73
C ALA A 283 8.19 -14.05 15.68
N ALA A 284 7.79 -15.32 15.47
CA ALA A 284 6.80 -15.66 14.46
C ALA A 284 5.41 -15.04 14.78
N PRO A 285 4.77 -15.29 15.94
CA PRO A 285 3.49 -14.66 16.23
C PRO A 285 3.60 -13.13 16.35
N VAL A 286 4.73 -12.59 16.85
CA VAL A 286 4.91 -11.14 16.92
C VAL A 286 4.93 -10.51 15.53
N LEU A 287 5.65 -11.09 14.56
CA LEU A 287 5.67 -10.57 13.18
C LEU A 287 4.33 -10.73 12.46
N ALA A 288 3.59 -11.82 12.74
CA ALA A 288 2.24 -12.01 12.21
C ALA A 288 1.28 -10.92 12.70
N ALA A 289 1.28 -10.64 14.01
CA ALA A 289 0.46 -9.57 14.59
C ALA A 289 0.93 -8.18 14.15
N LEU A 290 2.25 -7.94 14.13
CA LEU A 290 2.83 -6.66 13.72
C LEU A 290 2.46 -6.31 12.27
N THR A 291 2.31 -7.30 11.39
CA THR A 291 1.85 -7.08 10.01
C THR A 291 0.50 -6.37 9.96
N PHE A 292 -0.47 -6.75 10.80
CA PHE A 292 -1.76 -6.05 10.88
C PHE A 292 -1.64 -4.65 11.49
N VAL A 293 -0.84 -4.50 12.55
CA VAL A 293 -0.55 -3.18 13.14
C VAL A 293 0.00 -2.24 12.06
N LEU A 294 0.88 -2.74 11.20
CA LEU A 294 1.47 -1.98 10.10
C LEU A 294 0.51 -1.76 8.93
N VAL A 295 -0.49 -2.62 8.72
CA VAL A 295 -1.63 -2.36 7.81
C VAL A 295 -2.49 -1.21 8.33
N VAL A 296 -2.80 -1.18 9.63
CA VAL A 296 -3.53 -0.06 10.25
C VAL A 296 -2.72 1.23 10.15
N TYR A 297 -1.40 1.15 10.34
CA TYR A 297 -0.49 2.27 10.11
C TYR A 297 -0.53 2.76 8.65
N ALA A 298 -0.46 1.86 7.66
CA ALA A 298 -0.58 2.24 6.24
C ALA A 298 -1.93 2.92 5.94
N ALA A 299 -3.02 2.43 6.54
CA ALA A 299 -4.33 3.08 6.41
C ALA A 299 -4.36 4.48 7.05
N MET A 300 -3.63 4.70 8.14
CA MET A 300 -3.47 6.00 8.79
C MET A 300 -2.66 6.97 7.92
N VAL A 301 -1.59 6.49 7.26
CA VAL A 301 -0.77 7.30 6.33
C VAL A 301 -1.63 7.91 5.23
N THR A 302 -2.61 7.17 4.72
CA THR A 302 -3.51 7.65 3.65
C THR A 302 -4.69 8.53 4.12
N ARG A 303 -4.99 8.61 5.43
CA ARG A 303 -6.29 9.13 5.92
C ARG A 303 -6.23 10.10 7.11
N SER A 304 -5.06 10.26 7.71
CA SER A 304 -4.90 11.09 8.92
C SER A 304 -4.62 12.57 8.63
N GLY A 305 -4.34 12.94 7.38
CA GLY A 305 -3.84 14.28 7.05
C GLY A 305 -2.43 14.58 7.55
N LEU A 306 -1.79 13.69 8.32
CA LEU A 306 -0.48 13.92 8.95
C LEU A 306 0.70 13.74 8.00
N PHE A 307 0.50 13.03 6.88
CA PHE A 307 1.56 12.67 5.94
C PHE A 307 1.39 13.42 4.63
N ASN A 308 2.45 14.10 4.19
CA ASN A 308 2.48 14.78 2.90
C ASN A 308 2.69 13.75 1.78
N SER A 309 1.58 13.26 1.20
CA SER A 309 1.57 12.31 0.09
C SER A 309 0.61 12.76 -0.99
N VAL A 310 0.97 12.50 -2.25
CA VAL A 310 0.09 12.71 -3.41
C VAL A 310 -1.08 11.72 -3.47
N HIS A 311 -1.01 10.63 -2.69
CA HIS A 311 -2.00 9.57 -2.65
C HIS A 311 -2.92 9.63 -1.41
N ALA A 312 -2.74 10.62 -0.52
CA ALA A 312 -3.53 10.72 0.70
C ALA A 312 -4.92 11.35 0.46
N PHE A 313 -5.93 10.82 1.16
CA PHE A 313 -7.31 11.27 1.15
C PHE A 313 -7.55 12.28 2.28
N GLY A 314 -6.86 13.42 2.25
CA GLY A 314 -7.11 14.54 3.19
C GLY A 314 -7.10 14.18 4.69
N GLU A 315 -7.64 15.08 5.51
CA GLU A 315 -7.84 14.87 6.96
C GLU A 315 -9.29 14.44 7.23
N ALA A 316 -9.48 13.36 8.00
CA ALA A 316 -10.79 12.88 8.40
C ALA A 316 -10.85 12.51 9.90
N PRO A 317 -12.03 12.61 10.55
CA PRO A 317 -12.21 12.24 11.96
C PRO A 317 -11.78 10.80 12.28
N THR A 318 -11.90 9.91 11.30
CA THR A 318 -11.51 8.49 11.36
C THR A 318 -10.01 8.27 11.56
N GLY A 319 -9.15 9.26 11.27
CA GLY A 319 -7.72 9.21 11.55
C GLY A 319 -7.41 8.96 13.03
N THR A 320 -8.17 9.61 13.93
CA THR A 320 -8.02 9.42 15.39
C THR A 320 -8.42 8.01 15.82
N PHE A 321 -9.49 7.47 15.23
CA PHE A 321 -9.92 6.09 15.50
C PHE A 321 -8.86 5.09 15.02
N LEU A 322 -8.31 5.27 13.82
CA LEU A 322 -7.19 4.44 13.35
C LEU A 322 -5.97 4.51 14.27
N LEU A 323 -5.64 5.69 14.81
CA LEU A 323 -4.58 5.85 15.80
C LEU A 323 -4.87 5.08 17.10
N VAL A 324 -6.11 5.14 17.61
CA VAL A 324 -6.53 4.36 18.78
C VAL A 324 -6.38 2.86 18.52
N LEU A 325 -6.83 2.37 17.37
CA LEU A 325 -6.67 0.97 16.99
C LEU A 325 -5.18 0.58 16.88
N LEU A 326 -4.36 1.44 16.28
CA LEU A 326 -2.91 1.24 16.15
C LEU A 326 -2.24 1.11 17.52
N VAL A 327 -2.46 2.07 18.41
CA VAL A 327 -1.84 2.10 19.75
C VAL A 327 -2.35 0.93 20.60
N ALA A 328 -3.66 0.64 20.58
CA ALA A 328 -4.23 -0.47 21.34
C ALA A 328 -3.68 -1.82 20.86
N SER A 329 -3.67 -2.07 19.54
CA SER A 329 -3.17 -3.33 18.96
C SER A 329 -1.67 -3.50 19.18
N LEU A 330 -0.87 -2.44 19.02
CA LEU A 330 0.56 -2.46 19.32
C LEU A 330 0.85 -2.66 20.82
N GLY A 331 0.07 -2.03 21.70
CA GLY A 331 0.19 -2.18 23.15
C GLY A 331 -0.10 -3.61 23.61
N ILE A 332 -1.21 -4.20 23.16
CA ILE A 332 -1.57 -5.60 23.43
C ILE A 332 -0.47 -6.54 22.93
N LEU A 333 -0.01 -6.33 21.69
CA LEU A 333 1.07 -7.12 21.09
C LEU A 333 2.37 -7.02 21.91
N SER A 334 2.75 -5.82 22.33
CA SER A 334 3.98 -5.57 23.08
C SER A 334 3.94 -6.25 24.44
N VAL A 335 2.82 -6.14 25.17
CA VAL A 335 2.64 -6.79 26.47
C VAL A 335 2.69 -8.32 26.33
N LEU A 336 1.94 -8.89 25.39
CA LEU A 336 1.90 -10.34 25.20
C LEU A 336 3.22 -10.90 24.66
N GLY A 337 3.85 -10.19 23.73
CA GLY A 337 5.16 -10.55 23.18
C GLY A 337 6.26 -10.51 24.24
N LEU A 338 6.31 -9.46 25.05
CA LEU A 338 7.27 -9.33 26.16
C LEU A 338 7.03 -10.42 27.20
N LYS A 339 5.78 -10.63 27.63
CA LYS A 339 5.43 -11.72 28.55
C LYS A 339 5.95 -13.06 28.01
N ARG A 340 5.69 -13.36 26.74
CA ARG A 340 6.14 -14.61 26.13
C ARG A 340 7.65 -14.74 26.05
N TYR A 341 8.35 -13.63 25.80
CA TYR A 341 9.81 -13.58 25.81
C TYR A 341 10.40 -13.87 27.19
N LEU A 342 9.84 -13.27 28.24
CA LEU A 342 10.29 -13.47 29.63
C LEU A 342 10.03 -14.88 30.16
N GLU A 343 9.05 -15.60 29.60
CA GLU A 343 8.78 -17.00 29.92
C GLU A 343 9.69 -18.00 29.20
N LEU A 344 10.56 -17.55 28.29
CA LEU A 344 11.45 -18.46 27.57
C LEU A 344 12.49 -19.05 28.54
N PRO A 345 12.72 -20.37 28.51
CA PRO A 345 13.82 -20.98 29.25
C PRO A 345 15.15 -20.33 28.84
N ALA A 346 16.07 -20.19 29.80
CA ALA A 346 17.43 -19.77 29.51
C ALA A 346 18.05 -20.71 28.47
N HIS A 347 18.30 -20.21 27.27
CA HIS A 347 18.94 -20.98 26.22
C HIS A 347 20.44 -21.06 26.49
N THR A 348 20.99 -22.26 26.50
CA THR A 348 22.44 -22.43 26.38
C THR A 348 22.86 -21.94 24.99
N PRO A 349 23.75 -20.93 24.89
CA PRO A 349 24.20 -20.45 23.60
C PRO A 349 24.84 -21.59 22.82
N SER A 350 24.40 -21.84 21.59
CA SER A 350 25.12 -22.81 20.76
C SER A 350 26.51 -22.24 20.46
N HIS A 351 27.57 -23.01 20.69
CA HIS A 351 28.95 -22.59 20.40
C HIS A 351 29.21 -22.27 18.91
N ASN A 352 28.30 -22.64 18.00
CA ASN A 352 28.46 -22.46 16.55
C ASN A 352 27.49 -21.40 15.99
N PHE A 353 28.04 -20.22 15.65
CA PHE A 353 27.27 -19.11 15.05
C PHE A 353 26.70 -19.44 13.66
N VAL A 354 27.46 -20.16 12.82
CA VAL A 354 27.01 -20.53 11.46
C VAL A 354 26.22 -21.83 11.54
N ASN A 355 24.90 -21.70 11.68
CA ASN A 355 23.95 -22.80 11.65
C ASN A 355 22.65 -22.37 10.94
N ARG A 356 21.84 -23.35 10.52
CA ARG A 356 20.59 -23.09 9.77
C ARG A 356 19.62 -22.17 10.52
N SER A 357 19.59 -22.24 11.84
CA SER A 357 18.66 -21.44 12.64
C SER A 357 19.09 -19.98 12.68
N ASN A 358 20.39 -19.73 12.91
CA ASN A 358 20.96 -18.38 12.92
C ASN A 358 20.87 -17.70 11.54
N ILE A 359 21.06 -18.45 10.45
CA ILE A 359 20.89 -17.91 9.09
C ILE A 359 19.46 -17.38 8.90
N PHE A 360 18.45 -18.16 9.28
CA PHE A 360 17.06 -17.69 9.17
C PHE A 360 16.76 -16.53 10.13
N TYR A 361 17.31 -16.51 11.36
CA TYR A 361 17.16 -15.36 12.25
C TYR A 361 17.76 -14.09 11.64
N ILE A 362 18.94 -14.18 11.02
CA ILE A 362 19.55 -13.06 10.28
C ILE A 362 18.63 -12.61 9.15
N THR A 363 18.07 -13.53 8.36
CA THR A 363 17.08 -13.20 7.31
C THR A 363 15.89 -12.41 7.88
N VAL A 364 15.34 -12.85 9.00
CA VAL A 364 14.21 -12.17 9.65
C VAL A 364 14.61 -10.77 10.13
N VAL A 365 15.78 -10.62 10.77
CA VAL A 365 16.29 -9.33 11.22
C VAL A 365 16.48 -8.36 10.05
N ILE A 366 16.99 -8.83 8.91
CA ILE A 366 17.14 -7.99 7.70
C ILE A 366 15.79 -7.44 7.23
N PHE A 367 14.74 -8.27 7.19
CA PHE A 367 13.40 -7.80 6.83
C PHE A 367 12.85 -6.77 7.83
N VAL A 368 13.11 -6.97 9.13
CA VAL A 368 12.71 -6.01 10.18
C VAL A 368 13.47 -4.69 10.05
N VAL A 369 14.77 -4.74 9.75
CA VAL A 369 15.59 -3.54 9.53
C VAL A 369 15.12 -2.77 8.30
N LEU A 370 14.83 -3.45 7.19
CA LEU A 370 14.26 -2.80 6.00
C LEU A 370 12.89 -2.19 6.30
N ALA A 371 12.02 -2.89 7.02
CA ALA A 371 10.72 -2.35 7.44
C ALA A 371 10.88 -1.13 8.35
N PHE A 372 11.87 -1.14 9.25
CA PHE A 372 12.18 -0.02 10.14
C PHE A 372 12.72 1.19 9.38
N ILE A 373 13.63 1.00 8.42
CA ILE A 373 14.14 2.08 7.56
C ILE A 373 12.96 2.73 6.83
N SER A 374 12.08 1.92 6.23
CA SER A 374 10.88 2.41 5.54
C SER A 374 9.94 3.17 6.47
N PHE A 375 9.64 2.61 7.65
CA PHE A 375 8.76 3.23 8.66
C PHE A 375 9.33 4.54 9.19
N TRP A 376 10.60 4.55 9.57
CA TRP A 376 11.27 5.72 10.13
C TRP A 376 11.40 6.82 9.07
N GLY A 377 11.69 6.43 7.83
CA GLY A 377 11.85 7.33 6.69
C GLY A 377 10.60 8.12 6.31
N ILE A 378 9.41 7.73 6.77
CA ILE A 378 8.18 8.51 6.55
C ILE A 378 7.59 9.06 7.86
N THR A 379 7.88 8.43 9.00
CA THR A 379 7.35 8.86 10.31
C THR A 379 8.17 9.98 10.93
N PHE A 380 9.48 9.99 10.74
CA PHE A 380 10.36 10.98 11.38
C PHE A 380 10.00 12.45 11.02
N PRO A 381 9.73 12.80 9.75
CA PRO A 381 9.21 14.11 9.36
C PRO A 381 7.98 14.54 10.15
N VAL A 382 7.01 13.62 10.28
CA VAL A 382 5.74 13.86 10.98
C VAL A 382 5.98 14.11 12.46
N VAL A 383 6.82 13.30 13.10
CA VAL A 383 7.18 13.48 14.51
C VAL A 383 7.85 14.83 14.73
N LEU A 384 8.75 15.24 13.82
CA LEU A 384 9.43 16.52 13.93
C LEU A 384 8.46 17.69 13.76
N ASN A 385 7.54 17.59 12.81
CA ASN A 385 6.48 18.59 12.60
C ASN A 385 5.59 18.71 13.84
N LEU A 386 5.15 17.60 14.43
CA LEU A 386 4.32 17.60 15.63
C LEU A 386 5.04 18.17 16.86
N LEU A 387 6.35 17.95 17.00
CA LEU A 387 7.11 18.41 18.17
C LEU A 387 7.63 19.84 18.05
N ARG A 388 7.95 20.31 16.84
CA ARG A 388 8.60 21.61 16.60
C ARG A 388 7.78 22.59 15.79
N GLY A 389 6.65 22.17 15.21
CA GLY A 389 5.82 22.99 14.32
C GLY A 389 6.52 23.39 13.03
N VAL A 390 7.56 22.66 12.62
CA VAL A 390 8.29 22.90 11.38
C VAL A 390 8.05 21.73 10.45
N GLU A 391 7.44 21.99 9.29
CA GLU A 391 7.39 21.02 8.21
C GLU A 391 8.79 20.81 7.66
N VAL A 392 9.30 19.60 7.87
CA VAL A 392 10.64 19.20 7.43
C VAL A 392 10.47 17.96 6.56
N SER A 393 10.98 17.98 5.33
CA SER A 393 11.19 16.75 4.57
C SER A 393 12.49 16.08 5.01
N ILE A 394 12.57 14.76 4.93
CA ILE A 394 13.78 14.02 5.31
C ILE A 394 14.98 14.42 4.43
N THR A 395 14.72 14.68 3.15
CA THR A 395 15.70 15.11 2.13
C THR A 395 14.98 15.92 1.04
N SER A 396 15.74 16.52 0.11
CA SER A 396 15.17 17.16 -1.08
C SER A 396 14.52 16.16 -2.04
N ASP A 397 15.09 14.96 -2.15
CA ASP A 397 14.51 13.79 -2.82
C ASP A 397 14.50 12.60 -1.84
N PRO A 398 13.33 12.02 -1.49
CA PRO A 398 13.22 10.87 -0.60
C PRO A 398 14.15 9.70 -0.94
N LYS A 399 14.46 9.48 -2.23
CA LYS A 399 15.37 8.41 -2.70
C LYS A 399 16.71 8.45 -1.99
N PHE A 400 17.22 9.63 -1.65
CA PHE A 400 18.53 9.76 -1.01
C PHE A 400 18.58 9.10 0.36
N PHE A 401 17.52 9.21 1.16
CA PHE A 401 17.45 8.55 2.46
C PHE A 401 17.28 7.03 2.29
N PHE A 402 16.28 6.61 1.51
CA PHE A 402 15.92 5.19 1.41
C PHE A 402 17.00 4.37 0.69
N ASN A 403 17.59 4.90 -0.39
CA ASN A 403 18.63 4.18 -1.11
C ASN A 403 19.92 4.15 -0.28
N ALA A 404 20.31 5.25 0.40
CA ALA A 404 21.51 5.24 1.23
C ALA A 404 21.41 4.19 2.36
N LEU A 405 20.31 4.15 3.10
CA LEU A 405 20.20 3.21 4.22
C LEU A 405 19.80 1.80 3.78
N GLY A 406 18.96 1.67 2.76
CA GLY A 406 18.44 0.40 2.28
C GLY A 406 19.41 -0.39 1.40
N TYR A 407 20.28 0.27 0.64
CA TYR A 407 21.17 -0.40 -0.31
C TYR A 407 22.18 -1.35 0.36
N PRO A 408 22.91 -0.96 1.42
CA PRO A 408 23.82 -1.88 2.11
C PRO A 408 23.10 -3.09 2.69
N VAL A 409 21.90 -2.88 3.24
CA VAL A 409 21.06 -3.95 3.80
C VAL A 409 20.60 -4.92 2.70
N THR A 410 20.32 -4.40 1.50
CA THR A 410 19.94 -5.19 0.32
C THR A 410 21.10 -6.06 -0.19
N LEU A 411 22.35 -5.56 -0.17
CA LEU A 411 23.54 -6.38 -0.48
C LEU A 411 23.66 -7.57 0.48
N VAL A 412 23.48 -7.32 1.79
CA VAL A 412 23.51 -8.37 2.81
C VAL A 412 22.35 -9.35 2.62
N LEU A 413 21.14 -8.87 2.29
CA LEU A 413 19.99 -9.72 1.98
C LEU A 413 20.30 -10.71 0.86
N LEU A 414 20.93 -10.25 -0.23
CA LEU A 414 21.31 -11.09 -1.37
C LEU A 414 22.39 -12.13 -1.02
N LEU A 415 23.39 -11.73 -0.24
CA LEU A 415 24.41 -12.66 0.27
C LEU A 415 23.77 -13.74 1.15
N VAL A 416 22.90 -13.35 2.08
CA VAL A 416 22.20 -14.27 2.97
C VAL A 416 21.24 -15.18 2.21
N LEU A 417 20.55 -14.65 1.18
CA LEU A 417 19.69 -15.44 0.30
C LEU A 417 20.49 -16.54 -0.42
N GLY A 418 21.60 -16.16 -1.06
CA GLY A 418 22.49 -17.12 -1.72
C GLY A 418 23.01 -18.18 -0.76
N PHE A 419 23.42 -17.76 0.45
CA PHE A 419 23.92 -18.67 1.47
C PHE A 419 22.84 -19.63 1.98
N CYS A 420 21.66 -19.11 2.31
CA CYS A 420 20.55 -19.88 2.87
C CYS A 420 20.06 -20.98 1.92
N LEU A 421 19.95 -20.69 0.61
CA LEU A 421 19.51 -21.67 -0.39
C LEU A 421 20.53 -22.79 -0.63
N GLN A 422 21.80 -22.53 -0.38
CA GLN A 422 22.89 -23.48 -0.58
C GLN A 422 23.25 -24.24 0.69
N TYR A 423 22.90 -23.70 1.87
CA TYR A 423 23.38 -24.18 3.15
C TYR A 423 23.13 -25.68 3.39
N GLN A 424 24.22 -26.43 3.59
CA GLN A 424 24.24 -27.83 4.00
C GLN A 424 25.21 -28.01 5.16
N ARG A 425 24.79 -28.74 6.20
CA ARG A 425 25.58 -28.90 7.42
C ARG A 425 26.94 -29.56 7.15
N GLU A 426 26.98 -30.52 6.23
CA GLU A 426 28.17 -31.28 5.84
C GLU A 426 29.19 -30.43 5.07
N GLU A 427 28.73 -29.48 4.25
CA GLU A 427 29.61 -28.62 3.44
C GLU A 427 29.84 -27.23 4.07
N ARG A 428 29.58 -27.06 5.37
CA ARG A 428 29.59 -25.75 6.06
C ARG A 428 30.85 -24.94 5.77
N GLU A 429 32.03 -25.55 5.90
CA GLU A 429 33.32 -24.85 5.72
C GLU A 429 33.47 -24.33 4.29
N LYS A 430 33.23 -25.20 3.30
CA LYS A 430 33.26 -24.87 1.88
C LYS A 430 32.29 -23.74 1.55
N GLN A 431 31.05 -23.82 2.05
CA GLN A 431 30.03 -22.82 1.77
C GLN A 431 30.31 -21.48 2.45
N THR A 432 30.93 -21.50 3.63
CA THR A 432 31.38 -20.28 4.32
C THR A 432 32.53 -19.61 3.56
N LYS A 433 33.48 -20.38 3.01
CA LYS A 433 34.54 -19.86 2.13
C LYS A 433 33.98 -19.23 0.85
N ILE A 434 32.99 -19.87 0.22
CA ILE A 434 32.31 -19.31 -0.95
C ILE A 434 31.58 -18.00 -0.60
N LEU A 435 30.85 -17.96 0.52
CA LEU A 435 30.23 -16.73 1.00
C LEU A 435 31.27 -15.61 1.21
N ALA A 436 32.39 -15.92 1.88
CA ALA A 436 33.46 -14.96 2.11
C ALA A 436 34.07 -14.43 0.80
N MET A 437 34.24 -15.28 -0.21
CA MET A 437 34.71 -14.89 -1.54
C MET A 437 33.75 -13.89 -2.22
N PHE A 438 32.43 -14.17 -2.22
CA PHE A 438 31.45 -13.24 -2.79
C PHE A 438 31.30 -11.96 -1.97
N ALA A 439 31.38 -12.04 -0.63
CA ALA A 439 31.39 -10.87 0.24
C ALA A 439 32.63 -9.99 -0.01
N LEU A 440 33.82 -10.60 -0.15
CA LEU A 440 35.03 -9.88 -0.52
C LEU A 440 34.91 -9.22 -1.90
N GLY A 441 34.37 -9.95 -2.89
CA GLY A 441 34.08 -9.40 -4.21
C GLY A 441 33.10 -8.21 -4.15
N THR A 442 32.09 -8.28 -3.28
CA THR A 442 31.13 -7.18 -3.03
C THR A 442 31.85 -5.95 -2.49
N VAL A 443 32.74 -6.13 -1.51
CA VAL A 443 33.54 -5.05 -0.91
C VAL A 443 34.49 -4.43 -1.94
N ILE A 444 35.21 -5.24 -2.71
CA ILE A 444 36.11 -4.74 -3.77
C ILE A 444 35.32 -3.94 -4.81
N ALA A 445 34.18 -4.50 -5.26
CA ALA A 445 33.31 -3.84 -6.23
C ALA A 445 32.71 -2.53 -5.68
N ALA A 446 32.45 -2.43 -4.37
CA ALA A 446 31.94 -1.20 -3.75
C ALA A 446 32.90 -0.02 -3.86
N PHE A 447 34.21 -0.27 -3.89
CA PHE A 447 35.24 0.76 -4.06
C PHE A 447 35.64 1.00 -5.53
N PHE A 448 35.06 0.26 -6.48
CA PHE A 448 35.34 0.43 -7.89
C PHE A 448 34.72 1.73 -8.42
N ARG A 449 35.58 2.71 -8.74
CA ARG A 449 35.15 4.05 -9.17
C ARG A 449 34.73 4.03 -10.64
N THR A 450 33.49 4.42 -10.87
CA THR A 450 32.86 4.61 -12.19
C THR A 450 32.39 6.07 -12.30
N PRO A 451 32.15 6.62 -13.50
CA PRO A 451 31.71 8.01 -13.63
C PRO A 451 30.30 8.26 -13.03
N ASP A 452 29.36 7.33 -13.25
CA ASP A 452 27.93 7.55 -12.95
C ASP A 452 27.25 6.42 -12.16
N PHE A 453 28.02 5.45 -11.65
CA PHE A 453 27.48 4.21 -11.07
C PHE A 453 27.58 4.22 -9.54
N TYR A 454 26.95 5.19 -8.89
CA TYR A 454 26.95 5.34 -7.42
C TYR A 454 25.55 5.27 -6.81
N VAL A 455 25.47 4.91 -5.53
CA VAL A 455 24.19 4.86 -4.79
C VAL A 455 23.53 6.23 -4.74
N LEU A 456 24.31 7.29 -4.60
CA LEU A 456 23.85 8.68 -4.66
C LEU A 456 24.60 9.43 -5.77
N ASP A 457 23.89 10.29 -6.48
CA ASP A 457 24.49 11.17 -7.48
C ASP A 457 25.42 12.20 -6.81
N HIS A 458 26.71 12.12 -7.16
CA HIS A 458 27.75 13.02 -6.64
C HIS A 458 27.64 14.45 -7.18
N ALA A 459 27.00 14.66 -8.33
CA ALA A 459 26.80 15.99 -8.89
C ALA A 459 25.78 16.80 -8.06
N ASN A 460 24.91 16.12 -7.32
CA ASN A 460 23.86 16.75 -6.56
C ASN A 460 24.41 17.60 -5.38
N PRO A 461 24.01 18.88 -5.25
CA PRO A 461 24.39 19.73 -4.10
C PRO A 461 24.07 19.10 -2.74
N PHE A 462 23.02 18.29 -2.66
CA PHE A 462 22.63 17.54 -1.45
C PHE A 462 23.78 16.66 -0.95
N PHE A 463 24.39 15.86 -1.83
CA PHE A 463 25.49 14.95 -1.46
C PHE A 463 26.66 15.68 -0.79
N ARG A 464 26.95 16.91 -1.20
CA ARG A 464 28.08 17.70 -0.68
C ARG A 464 27.82 18.29 0.71
N ALA A 465 26.57 18.57 1.05
CA ALA A 465 26.19 19.16 2.33
C ALA A 465 26.02 18.12 3.46
N GLU A 466 25.92 16.84 3.10
CA GLU A 466 25.57 15.77 4.04
C GLU A 466 26.73 15.25 4.91
N SER A 467 26.33 14.57 5.99
CA SER A 467 27.27 13.94 6.94
C SER A 467 28.24 12.96 6.25
N GLN A 468 29.38 12.71 6.90
CA GLN A 468 30.41 11.79 6.37
C GLN A 468 29.86 10.38 6.10
N LEU A 469 28.89 9.92 6.91
CA LEU A 469 28.26 8.61 6.73
C LEU A 469 27.47 8.53 5.42
N TYR A 470 26.63 9.54 5.13
CA TYR A 470 25.85 9.58 3.89
C TYR A 470 26.76 9.70 2.66
N ARG A 471 27.85 10.48 2.76
CA ARG A 471 28.84 10.57 1.68
C ARG A 471 29.57 9.25 1.46
N PHE A 472 29.93 8.54 2.53
CA PHE A 472 30.55 7.22 2.44
C PHE A 472 29.64 6.21 1.75
N ILE A 473 28.37 6.11 2.19
CA ILE A 473 27.42 5.16 1.62
C ILE A 473 27.02 5.55 0.20
N GLY A 474 26.80 6.84 -0.07
CA GLY A 474 26.50 7.33 -1.40
C GLY A 474 27.62 7.08 -2.40
N SER A 475 28.87 7.07 -1.94
CA SER A 475 30.05 6.72 -2.75
C SER A 475 30.19 5.23 -3.05
N ILE A 476 29.31 4.36 -2.53
CA ILE A 476 29.35 2.93 -2.86
C ILE A 476 28.99 2.77 -4.33
N SER A 477 29.83 2.04 -5.06
CA SER A 477 29.58 1.71 -6.45
C SER A 477 28.41 0.74 -6.58
N LEU A 478 27.49 1.01 -7.51
CA LEU A 478 26.37 0.12 -7.83
C LEU A 478 26.85 -1.22 -8.41
N VAL A 479 28.10 -1.30 -8.88
CA VAL A 479 28.76 -2.54 -9.29
C VAL A 479 28.84 -3.56 -8.15
N SER A 480 28.83 -3.10 -6.89
CA SER A 480 28.82 -3.98 -5.71
C SER A 480 27.61 -4.90 -5.63
N LEU A 481 26.51 -4.62 -6.35
CA LEU A 481 25.36 -5.53 -6.38
C LEU A 481 25.59 -6.79 -7.21
N PHE A 482 26.47 -6.77 -8.21
CA PHE A 482 26.64 -7.94 -9.10
C PHE A 482 27.15 -9.19 -8.37
N PRO A 483 28.21 -9.15 -7.54
CA PRO A 483 28.65 -10.33 -6.80
C PRO A 483 27.55 -11.01 -5.95
N PRO A 484 26.83 -10.29 -5.06
CA PRO A 484 25.81 -10.92 -4.22
C PRO A 484 24.57 -11.34 -5.04
N LEU A 485 24.22 -10.61 -6.10
CA LEU A 485 23.16 -11.00 -7.03
C LEU A 485 23.50 -12.32 -7.73
N ILE A 486 24.69 -12.44 -8.33
CA ILE A 486 25.17 -13.68 -8.96
C ILE A 486 25.17 -14.82 -7.95
N TYR A 487 25.66 -14.58 -6.73
CA TYR A 487 25.66 -15.59 -5.67
C TYR A 487 24.25 -16.08 -5.32
N SER A 488 23.29 -15.15 -5.21
CA SER A 488 21.89 -15.48 -4.95
C SER A 488 21.28 -16.30 -6.09
N LEU A 489 21.55 -15.95 -7.35
CA LEU A 489 21.05 -16.66 -8.54
C LEU A 489 21.66 -18.07 -8.65
N ILE A 490 22.95 -18.24 -8.33
CA ILE A 490 23.57 -19.56 -8.21
C ILE A 490 22.86 -20.38 -7.12
N GLY A 491 22.53 -19.75 -5.98
CA GLY A 491 21.77 -20.39 -4.91
C GLY A 491 20.39 -20.87 -5.36
N VAL A 492 19.64 -20.03 -6.06
CA VAL A 492 18.34 -20.36 -6.66
C VAL A 492 18.49 -21.50 -7.68
N ALA A 493 19.48 -21.44 -8.56
CA ALA A 493 19.74 -22.47 -9.56
C ALA A 493 20.11 -23.83 -8.93
N ARG A 494 20.89 -23.83 -7.85
CA ARG A 494 21.21 -25.07 -7.11
C ARG A 494 19.99 -25.61 -6.36
N PHE A 495 19.20 -24.73 -5.75
CA PHE A 495 17.98 -25.12 -5.06
C PHE A 495 16.95 -25.75 -6.03
N SER A 496 16.82 -25.22 -7.25
CA SER A 496 15.90 -25.72 -8.27
C SER A 496 16.21 -27.15 -8.73
N GLN A 497 17.47 -27.61 -8.61
CA GLN A 497 17.83 -29.00 -8.91
C GLN A 497 17.09 -30.02 -8.03
N ARG A 498 16.61 -29.62 -6.86
CA ARG A 498 15.78 -30.46 -5.97
C ARG A 498 14.44 -30.83 -6.62
N ILE A 499 13.94 -30.04 -7.57
CA ILE A 499 12.69 -30.31 -8.30
C ILE A 499 12.81 -31.63 -9.07
N LYS A 500 13.94 -31.85 -9.75
CA LYS A 500 14.21 -33.08 -10.52
C LYS A 500 14.32 -34.32 -9.62
N ARG A 501 14.86 -34.15 -8.40
CA ARG A 501 15.10 -35.25 -7.45
C ARG A 501 13.87 -35.62 -6.61
N THR A 502 12.94 -34.69 -6.44
CA THR A 502 11.74 -34.90 -5.63
C THR A 502 10.73 -35.72 -6.43
N ARG A 503 10.12 -36.77 -5.86
CA ARG A 503 9.10 -37.58 -6.57
C ARG A 503 7.68 -37.06 -6.35
N LYS A 504 7.34 -36.71 -5.11
CA LYS A 504 5.98 -36.26 -4.72
C LYS A 504 5.60 -34.94 -5.40
N THR A 505 4.47 -34.92 -6.11
CA THR A 505 3.98 -33.74 -6.85
C THR A 505 3.78 -32.51 -5.98
N GLN A 506 3.19 -32.66 -4.79
CA GLN A 506 2.99 -31.53 -3.87
C GLN A 506 4.32 -30.91 -3.40
N ALA A 507 5.31 -31.75 -3.09
CA ALA A 507 6.64 -31.28 -2.71
C ALA A 507 7.37 -30.62 -3.88
N LYS A 508 7.21 -31.15 -5.12
CA LYS A 508 7.72 -30.49 -6.33
C LYS A 508 7.12 -29.09 -6.48
N LEU A 509 5.79 -28.95 -6.39
CA LEU A 509 5.12 -27.65 -6.51
C LEU A 509 5.59 -26.65 -5.45
N ALA A 510 5.74 -27.07 -4.20
CA ALA A 510 6.24 -26.22 -3.13
C ALA A 510 7.69 -25.73 -3.39
N ILE A 511 8.56 -26.61 -3.87
CA ILE A 511 9.95 -26.25 -4.23
C ILE A 511 9.97 -25.33 -5.44
N THR A 512 9.16 -25.59 -6.47
CA THR A 512 9.03 -24.74 -7.65
C THR A 512 8.55 -23.34 -7.26
N GLY A 513 7.48 -23.22 -6.46
CA GLY A 513 6.98 -21.93 -5.98
C GLY A 513 8.04 -21.16 -5.18
N THR A 514 8.75 -21.84 -4.28
CA THR A 514 9.86 -21.24 -3.53
C THR A 514 10.96 -20.74 -4.47
N THR A 515 11.31 -21.52 -5.49
CA THR A 515 12.34 -21.14 -6.49
C THR A 515 11.91 -19.91 -7.28
N LEU A 516 10.67 -19.87 -7.76
CA LEU A 516 10.14 -18.76 -8.55
C LEU A 516 10.08 -17.45 -7.75
N ILE A 517 9.63 -17.51 -6.49
CA ILE A 517 9.56 -16.32 -5.63
C ILE A 517 10.95 -15.71 -5.43
N HIS A 518 11.96 -16.53 -5.13
CA HIS A 518 13.32 -16.00 -4.90
C HIS A 518 14.02 -15.61 -6.21
N LEU A 519 13.71 -16.25 -7.34
CA LEU A 519 14.17 -15.78 -8.65
C LEU A 519 13.59 -14.39 -8.97
N ALA A 520 12.31 -14.17 -8.67
CA ALA A 520 11.64 -12.89 -8.88
C ALA A 520 12.30 -11.75 -8.10
N VAL A 521 12.78 -12.00 -6.87
CA VAL A 521 13.57 -11.02 -6.10
C VAL A 521 14.80 -10.56 -6.89
N GLY A 522 15.53 -11.48 -7.52
CA GLY A 522 16.67 -11.15 -8.37
C GLY A 522 16.27 -10.32 -9.60
N LEU A 523 15.16 -10.66 -10.26
CA LEU A 523 14.65 -9.94 -11.44
C LEU A 523 14.18 -8.52 -11.10
N ILE A 524 13.48 -8.35 -9.97
CA ILE A 524 13.03 -7.03 -9.50
C ILE A 524 14.23 -6.12 -9.26
N LEU A 525 15.29 -6.63 -8.62
CA LEU A 525 16.49 -5.83 -8.34
C LEU A 525 17.23 -5.46 -9.63
N ILE A 526 17.36 -6.38 -10.59
CA ILE A 526 17.93 -6.05 -11.92
C ILE A 526 17.14 -4.92 -12.58
N GLY A 527 15.80 -5.06 -12.62
CA GLY A 527 14.91 -4.06 -13.20
C GLY A 527 15.00 -2.70 -12.50
N ALA A 528 15.07 -2.70 -11.16
CA ALA A 528 15.20 -1.49 -10.36
C ALA A 528 16.48 -0.71 -10.69
N ILE A 529 17.62 -1.40 -10.83
CA ILE A 529 18.89 -0.73 -11.16
C ILE A 529 18.86 -0.23 -12.60
N THR A 530 18.42 -1.06 -13.56
CA THR A 530 18.43 -0.64 -14.96
C THR A 530 17.51 0.55 -15.17
N SER A 531 16.39 0.60 -14.45
CA SER A 531 15.45 1.72 -14.46
C SER A 531 15.90 2.95 -13.65
N THR A 532 16.97 2.87 -12.85
CA THR A 532 17.47 4.01 -12.04
C THR A 532 18.76 4.57 -12.61
N VAL A 533 19.61 3.73 -13.19
CA VAL A 533 20.96 4.12 -13.63
C VAL A 533 20.98 4.60 -15.08
N PHE A 534 20.11 4.06 -15.93
CA PHE A 534 20.09 4.40 -17.36
C PHE A 534 19.00 5.40 -17.74
N THR A 535 18.41 6.08 -16.75
CA THR A 535 17.31 7.03 -16.91
C THR A 535 17.71 8.38 -16.34
N THR A 536 17.59 9.42 -17.16
CA THR A 536 17.63 10.82 -16.71
C THR A 536 16.19 11.34 -16.63
N THR A 537 15.83 11.90 -15.49
CA THR A 537 14.49 12.48 -15.28
C THR A 537 14.62 13.98 -15.11
N HIS A 538 13.90 14.73 -15.94
CA HIS A 538 13.77 16.17 -15.80
C HIS A 538 12.32 16.52 -15.53
N GLN A 539 12.08 17.38 -14.53
CA GLN A 539 10.74 17.82 -14.15
C GLN A 539 10.60 19.33 -14.37
N VAL A 540 9.56 19.72 -15.10
CA VAL A 540 9.26 21.12 -15.39
C VAL A 540 7.79 21.37 -15.14
N SER A 541 7.49 22.39 -14.36
CA SER A 541 6.12 22.89 -14.18
C SER A 541 5.85 23.98 -15.21
N ILE A 542 4.96 23.71 -16.16
CA ILE A 542 4.54 24.68 -17.17
C ILE A 542 3.23 25.33 -16.70
N PRO A 543 3.23 26.63 -16.35
CA PRO A 543 2.01 27.32 -16.00
C PRO A 543 1.06 27.36 -17.21
N LEU A 544 -0.25 27.20 -16.98
CA LEU A 544 -1.25 27.21 -18.06
C LEU A 544 -1.26 28.52 -18.87
N HIS A 545 -0.83 29.63 -18.28
CA HIS A 545 -0.71 30.93 -18.95
C HIS A 545 0.54 31.04 -19.84
N ALA A 546 1.55 30.18 -19.67
CA ALA A 546 2.74 30.12 -20.52
C ALA A 546 2.51 29.31 -21.81
N ARG A 547 1.24 29.16 -22.23
CA ARG A 547 0.86 28.46 -23.46
C ARG A 547 1.51 29.15 -24.67
N GLY A 548 2.23 28.38 -25.47
CA GLY A 548 2.95 28.86 -26.66
C GLY A 548 4.42 29.19 -26.41
N GLU A 549 4.89 29.21 -25.17
CA GLU A 549 6.31 29.38 -24.85
C GLU A 549 7.04 28.04 -24.85
N VAL A 550 8.32 28.05 -25.22
CA VAL A 550 9.20 26.89 -25.08
C VAL A 550 9.82 26.94 -23.69
N VAL A 551 9.56 25.93 -22.87
CA VAL A 551 10.20 25.77 -21.58
C VAL A 551 11.32 24.76 -21.71
N GLU A 552 12.54 25.16 -21.35
CA GLU A 552 13.69 24.25 -21.33
C GLU A 552 13.61 23.29 -20.17
N ILE A 553 14.01 22.05 -20.43
CA ILE A 553 13.87 20.93 -19.48
C ILE A 553 15.24 20.38 -19.09
N GLY A 554 16.30 20.73 -19.82
CA GLY A 554 17.64 20.18 -19.64
C GLY A 554 18.08 19.35 -20.84
N ASP A 555 19.39 19.03 -20.90
CA ASP A 555 20.01 18.22 -21.96
C ASP A 555 19.73 18.67 -23.41
N GLY A 556 19.47 19.96 -23.61
CA GLY A 556 19.15 20.53 -24.93
C GLY A 556 17.72 20.24 -25.42
N TYR A 557 16.82 19.80 -24.53
CA TYR A 557 15.40 19.60 -24.81
C TYR A 557 14.56 20.77 -24.29
N GLY A 558 13.56 21.16 -25.08
CA GLY A 558 12.52 22.11 -24.66
C GLY A 558 11.12 21.59 -25.03
N ILE A 559 10.16 21.73 -24.12
CA ILE A 559 8.75 21.43 -24.39
C ILE A 559 7.98 22.73 -24.61
N LYS A 560 7.09 22.73 -25.59
CA LYS A 560 6.13 23.81 -25.81
C LYS A 560 4.71 23.29 -25.73
N LEU A 561 3.94 23.87 -24.80
CA LEU A 561 2.51 23.62 -24.70
C LEU A 561 1.79 24.39 -25.81
N LYS A 562 1.32 23.71 -26.86
CA LYS A 562 0.65 24.37 -28.00
C LYS A 562 -0.84 24.56 -27.78
N GLU A 563 -1.51 23.49 -27.37
CA GLU A 563 -2.96 23.44 -27.34
C GLU A 563 -3.49 22.67 -26.14
N ILE A 564 -4.60 23.16 -25.62
CA ILE A 564 -5.39 22.53 -24.57
C ILE A 564 -6.77 22.29 -25.16
N GLU A 565 -7.08 21.05 -25.50
CA GLU A 565 -8.41 20.67 -25.99
C GLU A 565 -9.28 20.22 -24.84
N MET A 566 -10.54 20.68 -24.84
CA MET A 566 -11.55 20.19 -23.92
C MET A 566 -12.59 19.31 -24.61
N GLY A 567 -12.54 18.01 -24.32
CA GLY A 567 -13.48 17.00 -24.81
C GLY A 567 -14.22 16.29 -23.68
N ARG A 568 -15.31 15.59 -24.02
CA ARG A 568 -16.00 14.69 -23.09
C ARG A 568 -15.30 13.33 -23.01
N LEU A 569 -15.49 12.61 -21.90
CA LEU A 569 -14.88 11.28 -21.64
C LEU A 569 -15.19 10.23 -22.71
N ASP A 570 -16.33 10.36 -23.39
CA ASP A 570 -16.85 9.46 -24.41
C ASP A 570 -16.30 9.76 -25.82
N GLU A 571 -15.65 10.90 -26.03
CA GLU A 571 -15.11 11.32 -27.34
C GLU A 571 -13.63 10.97 -27.52
N THR A 572 -12.89 10.67 -26.44
CA THR A 572 -11.48 10.27 -26.50
C THR A 572 -11.35 8.75 -26.52
N GLN A 573 -10.84 8.16 -27.61
CA GLN A 573 -10.58 6.71 -27.73
C GLN A 573 -9.59 6.17 -26.68
N ASP A 574 -8.77 7.04 -26.09
CA ASP A 574 -7.84 6.72 -25.01
C ASP A 574 -8.42 7.12 -23.65
N TYR A 575 -8.34 6.20 -22.67
CA TYR A 575 -8.87 6.42 -21.32
C TYR A 575 -8.24 7.70 -20.70
N PRO A 576 -9.05 8.70 -20.33
CA PRO A 576 -8.55 9.97 -19.80
C PRO A 576 -7.92 9.73 -18.44
N GLY A 577 -6.59 9.83 -18.40
CA GLY A 577 -5.74 9.37 -17.29
C GLY A 577 -4.59 8.47 -17.75
N THR A 578 -4.62 7.94 -18.98
CA THR A 578 -3.51 7.18 -19.60
C THR A 578 -2.67 8.01 -20.58
N ARG A 579 -3.23 9.10 -21.12
CA ARG A 579 -2.51 10.05 -21.98
C ARG A 579 -3.07 11.46 -21.81
N ILE A 580 -2.63 12.16 -20.76
CA ILE A 580 -3.04 13.56 -20.50
C ILE A 580 -2.46 14.48 -21.58
N ALA A 581 -1.38 14.05 -22.24
CA ALA A 581 -0.80 14.76 -23.35
C ALA A 581 -0.24 13.85 -24.46
N THR A 582 -0.39 14.28 -25.71
CA THR A 582 0.38 13.72 -26.82
C THR A 582 1.68 14.49 -26.95
N ILE A 583 2.81 13.79 -26.82
CA ILE A 583 4.15 14.32 -27.06
C ILE A 583 4.53 14.01 -28.50
N TYR A 584 4.78 15.05 -29.29
CA TYR A 584 5.30 14.92 -30.64
C TYR A 584 6.80 15.21 -30.60
N GLU A 585 7.62 14.21 -30.91
CA GLU A 585 9.09 14.34 -30.97
C GLU A 585 9.54 15.26 -32.12
N ASN A 586 8.71 15.39 -33.18
CA ASN A 586 8.93 16.29 -34.30
C ASN A 586 7.78 17.30 -34.43
N PRO A 587 8.04 18.63 -34.37
CA PRO A 587 7.01 19.65 -34.57
C PRO A 587 6.23 19.53 -35.88
N ALA A 588 6.83 18.97 -36.93
CA ALA A 588 6.17 18.78 -38.24
C ALA A 588 5.08 17.69 -38.24
N GLU A 589 5.16 16.72 -37.33
CA GLU A 589 4.14 15.66 -37.19
C GLU A 589 2.83 16.21 -36.61
N TYR A 590 2.89 17.26 -35.79
CA TYR A 590 1.69 17.94 -35.27
C TYR A 590 0.89 18.64 -36.37
N ASP A 591 1.55 19.22 -37.38
CA ASP A 591 0.88 19.95 -38.48
C ASP A 591 0.39 19.01 -39.62
N GLY A 592 0.45 17.68 -39.44
CA GLY A 592 -0.03 16.70 -40.42
C GLY A 592 0.78 16.61 -41.71
N ARG A 593 2.01 17.16 -41.75
CA ARG A 593 2.89 17.09 -42.92
C ARG A 593 3.79 15.87 -42.79
N THR A 594 3.59 14.87 -43.65
CA THR A 594 4.52 13.74 -43.78
C THR A 594 5.92 14.25 -44.14
N ALA A 595 6.91 13.79 -43.38
CA ALA A 595 8.28 14.23 -43.45
C ALA A 595 8.86 14.09 -44.86
N ASN A 596 8.92 15.21 -45.59
CA ASN A 596 9.76 15.31 -46.78
C ASN A 596 10.20 16.76 -47.01
N THR A 597 10.81 17.40 -46.01
CA THR A 597 11.58 18.62 -46.24
C THR A 597 12.87 18.59 -45.42
N ARG A 598 13.96 18.86 -46.15
CA ARG A 598 15.36 18.75 -45.75
C ARG A 598 15.72 19.64 -44.57
N ARG A 599 16.75 19.18 -43.84
CA ARG A 599 17.67 19.96 -43.00
C ARG A 599 17.76 21.41 -43.47
N ASN A 600 17.31 22.35 -42.64
CA ASN A 600 17.80 23.71 -42.66
C ASN A 600 18.28 24.09 -41.26
N ASN A 601 19.43 24.76 -41.28
CA ASN A 601 20.28 25.10 -40.16
C ASN A 601 19.65 26.17 -39.26
N ASP A 602 18.91 25.76 -38.23
CA ASP A 602 18.81 26.54 -37.01
C ASP A 602 19.55 25.79 -35.89
N HIS A 603 20.65 26.39 -35.42
CA HIS A 603 21.35 25.98 -34.22
C HIS A 603 20.47 26.25 -32.99
N CYS A 604 19.53 25.37 -32.64
CA CYS A 604 19.03 25.22 -31.26
C CYS A 604 17.96 24.12 -31.10
N LYS A 605 18.19 23.25 -30.11
CA LYS A 605 17.22 22.52 -29.26
C LYS A 605 16.26 21.55 -29.96
N ARG A 606 16.27 20.28 -29.51
CA ARG A 606 15.23 19.30 -29.89
C ARG A 606 13.95 19.70 -29.17
N HIS A 607 12.94 20.16 -29.92
CA HIS A 607 11.67 20.62 -29.37
C HIS A 607 10.61 19.54 -29.45
N ALA A 608 10.04 19.16 -28.31
CA ALA A 608 8.86 18.31 -28.26
C ALA A 608 7.60 19.17 -28.10
N LEU A 609 6.57 18.93 -28.92
CA LEU A 609 5.28 19.61 -28.77
C LEU A 609 4.36 18.79 -27.88
N LEU A 610 3.69 19.47 -26.95
CA LEU A 610 2.78 18.84 -26.00
C LEU A 610 1.36 19.37 -26.23
N LYS A 611 0.42 18.47 -26.54
CA LYS A 611 -1.01 18.76 -26.68
C LYS A 611 -1.74 18.19 -25.46
N LEU A 612 -2.27 19.04 -24.59
CA LEU A 612 -2.99 18.63 -23.38
C LEU A 612 -4.47 18.40 -23.69
N HIS A 613 -5.05 17.34 -23.12
CA HIS A 613 -6.48 17.13 -23.07
C HIS A 613 -6.98 17.46 -21.66
N GLN A 614 -7.83 18.48 -21.51
CA GLN A 614 -8.39 18.93 -20.23
C GLN A 614 -9.92 18.89 -20.29
N GLN A 615 -10.66 18.43 -19.28
CA GLN A 615 -12.13 18.38 -19.40
C GLN A 615 -12.84 19.72 -19.26
N ARG A 616 -14.01 19.84 -19.90
CA ARG A 616 -15.01 20.87 -19.60
C ARG A 616 -15.81 20.48 -18.35
N HIS A 617 -15.63 21.17 -17.23
CA HIS A 617 -16.72 21.28 -16.27
C HIS A 617 -17.84 22.12 -16.91
N GLY A 618 -19.07 21.60 -16.91
CA GLY A 618 -20.22 22.26 -17.52
C GLY A 618 -20.40 23.69 -17.01
N LYS A 619 -20.11 24.68 -17.85
CA LYS A 619 -20.64 26.03 -17.67
C LYS A 619 -22.11 26.03 -18.09
N ASN A 620 -22.99 25.92 -17.10
CA ASN A 620 -24.10 26.85 -16.90
C ASN A 620 -24.57 26.79 -15.43
N ILE A 621 -23.64 27.01 -14.50
CA ILE A 621 -23.99 27.41 -13.13
C ILE A 621 -23.90 28.94 -13.13
N ARG A 622 -25.07 29.61 -13.10
CA ARG A 622 -25.12 31.04 -12.77
C ARG A 622 -24.43 31.23 -11.41
N PRO A 623 -23.64 32.30 -11.21
CA PRO A 623 -23.12 32.58 -9.88
C PRO A 623 -24.30 32.78 -8.93
N ILE A 624 -24.44 31.88 -7.95
CA ILE A 624 -25.26 32.16 -6.76
C ILE A 624 -24.49 33.20 -5.97
N ASN A 625 -24.77 34.47 -6.26
CA ASN A 625 -24.27 35.59 -5.48
C ASN A 625 -24.86 35.52 -4.07
N PHE A 626 -24.10 35.00 -3.11
CA PHE A 626 -24.30 35.37 -1.71
C PHE A 626 -23.74 36.78 -1.51
N HIS A 627 -24.62 37.76 -1.39
CA HIS A 627 -24.26 39.09 -0.87
C HIS A 627 -25.08 39.40 0.37
N ARG A 628 -24.39 39.48 1.51
CA ARG A 628 -24.91 40.00 2.76
C ARG A 628 -23.86 40.98 3.33
N HIS A 629 -24.04 42.29 3.12
CA HIS A 629 -24.19 43.28 4.21
C HIS A 629 -24.16 44.77 3.76
N LYS A 630 -25.23 45.47 4.17
CA LYS A 630 -25.36 46.79 4.84
C LYS A 630 -24.49 48.01 4.44
N LYS A 631 -25.23 49.12 4.23
CA LYS A 631 -24.97 50.57 4.52
C LYS A 631 -23.82 51.22 3.70
N HIS A 632 -23.92 52.42 3.11
CA HIS A 632 -24.51 53.67 3.60
C HIS A 632 -24.66 54.72 2.46
N ARG A 633 -25.70 55.58 2.55
CA ARG A 633 -25.77 57.04 2.23
C ARG A 633 -25.50 57.63 0.82
N ARG A 634 -26.56 58.33 0.34
CA ARG A 634 -26.65 59.72 -0.19
C ARG A 634 -25.79 60.17 -1.40
N HIS A 635 -26.47 60.51 -2.51
CA HIS A 635 -26.69 61.87 -3.06
C HIS A 635 -27.43 61.72 -4.42
N ARG A 636 -28.67 62.20 -4.61
CA ARG A 636 -29.12 63.53 -5.11
C ARG A 636 -28.62 63.90 -6.53
N ARG A 637 -29.61 64.33 -7.36
CA ARG A 637 -29.56 65.07 -8.65
C ARG A 637 -29.40 64.20 -9.90
N ASP A 638 -30.08 64.42 -11.03
CA ASP A 638 -31.09 65.40 -11.48
C ASP A 638 -31.73 64.84 -12.78
N GLN A 639 -32.94 65.34 -13.09
CA GLN A 639 -33.78 65.17 -14.30
C GLN A 639 -34.64 63.91 -14.43
#